data_AF-A0A6A5RVV9-F1
#
_entry.id   AF-A0A6A5RVV9-F1
#
_cell.length_a   1.000
_cell.length_b   1.000
_cell.length_c   1.000
_cell.angle_alpha   90.00
_cell.angle_beta   90.00
_cell.angle_gamma   90.00
#
_symmetry.space_group_name_H-M   'P 1'
#
loop_
_entity.id
_entity.type
_entity.pdbx_description
1 polymer ?
#
loop_
_entity_poly.entity_id
_entity_poly.type
_entity_poly.pdbx_seq_one_letter_code
_entity_poly.pdbx_strand_id
1 'polypeptide(L)'
;MEPHSRFLSSQIGTLRLPQALILLLKSALAQSANDQGTQRLTDLTLWDSIRLSIYRLVLHINPFVDRGNVAASAIMGMVKLTALCGSAYWVWDRQSKKGKIAPSINSQHVEDATRADDAVTNDPGLLRKHSTMQSYSVASSNFTYPAVRTFYRPHPQESKFPREPSPVPLLVFIHGLGGSMAQFYPILLSLSNLASCLAVDLPGCGLSSFQPKTAQAYTTDALVQLLATVIEQHRAKDEDQTVVLIGHSMGCSLAALLASPSSPHASLISQHVSGLIAICPKADPPTEHQTKLLQRVASVPAVIFDLYRKWDRRGGVNSASVARMAGTDAEEQTKKLQLRFNRQSRTAVWQRMARGMCPDYLADPPRGGLPGRQTWKGLQIPVFLTAGEADTVTPPENVKLIVDFLGRDVGAIEPPSEKASLPIAAAPFDPALVDPALAERKHQDSGVDSNDIPKLDSDTKPSSTTAASTMASSLIEIESRTTECSVVMSNPATSAPPSHNRPSPHPRRLVVKTTIMPNPAAHAMLFAPSTSRTLSGLIGSFLADHIDPRLSLAWQLQYLSTEGKWDVKNLEKWSAVRPISEPIAGIFRAMKTLREVDECHSPKLVVQEWKGRIKAVVDISHDNPVYDPRGLQDGGIEYFKFPTVSKQPPLRDEVRAFIELVDRIEAHCRDEGKHGLIGVHCHYGFNRTGFFLVCYLVERLGWRLEDAIQEFQSRRPPGIRHSHFIDELHVRYCSGLRRAPTL
;
A
#
# COMPACT_ATOMS: atom_id res chain seq x y z
N MET A 1 44.37 -19.16 79.02
CA MET A 1 44.16 -17.79 79.53
C MET A 1 42.92 -17.24 78.85
N GLU A 2 41.81 -17.14 79.55
CA GLU A 2 40.82 -16.09 79.24
C GLU A 2 41.35 -14.75 79.82
N PRO A 3 40.87 -13.60 79.32
CA PRO A 3 39.69 -13.00 79.96
C PRO A 3 38.65 -12.34 79.02
N HIS A 4 37.47 -12.21 79.62
CA HIS A 4 36.20 -11.61 79.24
C HIS A 4 36.20 -10.19 78.63
N SER A 5 35.18 -9.88 77.80
CA SER A 5 34.08 -8.96 78.19
C SER A 5 33.04 -8.75 77.05
N ARG A 6 31.76 -8.68 77.45
CA ARG A 6 30.55 -8.51 76.63
C ARG A 6 30.24 -7.03 76.38
N PHE A 7 29.65 -6.68 75.24
CA PHE A 7 28.55 -5.69 75.13
C PHE A 7 27.62 -6.01 73.94
N LEU A 8 26.30 -5.90 74.20
CA LEU A 8 25.18 -6.10 73.27
C LEU A 8 24.96 -4.91 72.32
N SER A 9 24.48 -5.14 71.08
CA SER A 9 23.23 -4.55 70.55
C SER A 9 22.93 -4.94 69.08
N SER A 10 21.65 -5.30 68.84
CA SER A 10 20.85 -5.33 67.60
C SER A 10 21.36 -6.04 66.33
N GLN A 11 20.90 -7.28 66.12
CA GLN A 11 20.78 -7.86 64.78
C GLN A 11 19.48 -7.38 64.11
N ILE A 12 19.59 -6.52 63.09
CA ILE A 12 18.62 -6.43 62.00
C ILE A 12 19.44 -6.39 60.70
N GLY A 13 19.70 -7.57 60.14
CA GLY A 13 20.32 -7.73 58.82
C GLY A 13 19.23 -8.08 57.80
N THR A 14 18.91 -7.15 56.91
CA THR A 14 18.00 -7.34 55.79
C THR A 14 18.59 -8.32 54.77
N LEU A 15 18.01 -9.52 54.66
CA LEU A 15 18.27 -10.40 53.52
C LEU A 15 17.65 -9.75 52.27
N ARG A 16 18.47 -9.52 51.23
CA ARG A 16 17.97 -9.03 49.94
C ARG A 16 17.03 -10.09 49.35
N LEU A 17 15.85 -9.66 48.89
CA LEU A 17 14.77 -10.47 48.28
C LEU A 17 15.24 -11.68 47.41
N PRO A 18 16.28 -11.57 46.55
CA PRO A 18 16.77 -12.72 45.78
C PRO A 18 17.41 -13.83 46.62
N GLN A 19 18.06 -13.53 47.75
CA GLN A 19 18.66 -14.53 48.63
C GLN A 19 17.61 -15.29 49.45
N ALA A 20 16.55 -14.60 49.89
CA ALA A 20 15.42 -15.23 50.56
C ALA A 20 14.67 -16.20 49.61
N LEU A 21 14.51 -15.82 48.34
CA LEU A 21 13.88 -16.67 47.31
C LEU A 21 14.75 -17.90 46.96
N ILE A 22 16.07 -17.74 46.90
CA ILE A 22 17.00 -18.85 46.64
C ILE A 22 17.07 -19.81 47.84
N LEU A 23 16.98 -19.32 49.08
CA LEU A 23 16.92 -20.15 50.28
C LEU A 23 15.58 -20.90 50.39
N LEU A 24 14.46 -20.25 50.05
CA LEU A 24 13.13 -20.87 49.97
C LEU A 24 13.10 -21.99 48.92
N LEU A 25 13.72 -21.77 47.76
CA LEU A 25 13.83 -22.77 46.69
C LEU A 25 14.80 -23.90 47.05
N LYS A 26 15.88 -23.62 47.80
CA LYS A 26 16.77 -24.67 48.32
C LYS A 26 16.12 -25.54 49.40
N SER A 27 15.31 -24.95 50.28
CA SER A 27 14.59 -25.72 51.31
C SER A 27 13.42 -26.52 50.75
N ALA A 28 12.76 -26.02 49.69
CA ALA A 28 11.68 -26.74 49.01
C ALA A 28 12.17 -27.90 48.11
N LEU A 29 13.43 -27.87 47.67
CA LEU A 29 14.00 -28.87 46.75
C LEU A 29 14.97 -29.87 47.42
N ALA A 30 15.24 -29.72 48.72
CA ALA A 30 16.07 -30.65 49.48
C ALA A 30 15.21 -31.57 50.35
N GLN A 31 14.64 -32.61 49.75
CA GLN A 31 14.36 -33.86 50.47
C GLN A 31 14.47 -35.05 49.51
N SER A 32 15.52 -35.83 49.69
CA SER A 32 15.65 -37.19 49.16
C SER A 32 15.45 -38.17 50.31
N ALA A 33 14.45 -39.04 50.13
CA ALA A 33 14.27 -40.42 50.61
C ALA A 33 14.64 -40.79 52.07
N ASN A 34 13.59 -40.94 52.89
CA ASN A 34 13.17 -42.14 53.64
C ASN A 34 12.58 -41.73 55.00
N ASP A 35 11.25 -41.81 55.16
CA ASP A 35 10.59 -42.83 55.99
C ASP A 35 9.06 -42.59 56.06
N GLN A 36 8.32 -43.65 56.35
CA GLN A 36 6.86 -43.75 56.32
C GLN A 36 6.12 -42.77 57.27
N GLY A 37 5.03 -42.16 56.81
CA GLY A 37 4.11 -41.44 57.70
C GLY A 37 2.99 -40.66 57.00
N THR A 38 1.76 -40.93 57.41
CA THR A 38 0.46 -40.52 56.87
C THR A 38 0.15 -39.00 56.80
N GLN A 39 -0.72 -38.67 55.82
CA GLN A 39 -1.74 -37.58 55.77
C GLN A 39 -1.43 -36.16 55.24
N ARG A 40 -1.96 -35.93 54.03
CA ARG A 40 -2.90 -34.87 53.56
C ARG A 40 -2.53 -33.37 53.53
N LEU A 41 -2.80 -32.84 52.32
CA LEU A 41 -3.31 -31.50 51.95
C LEU A 41 -2.33 -30.31 52.02
N THR A 42 -1.80 -29.92 50.85
CA THR A 42 -1.86 -28.57 50.23
C THR A 42 -0.78 -28.47 49.16
N ASP A 43 -1.15 -28.30 47.87
CA ASP A 43 -0.47 -27.39 46.92
C ASP A 43 -0.98 -27.42 45.46
N LEU A 44 -2.16 -27.99 45.19
CA LEU A 44 -2.78 -27.83 43.87
C LEU A 44 -3.38 -26.43 43.66
N THR A 45 -3.70 -25.71 44.74
CA THR A 45 -4.36 -24.39 44.68
C THR A 45 -3.43 -23.25 44.27
N LEU A 46 -2.15 -23.29 44.64
CA LEU A 46 -1.18 -22.24 44.32
C LEU A 46 -0.84 -22.26 42.82
N TRP A 47 -0.68 -23.46 42.25
CA TRP A 47 -0.35 -23.65 40.85
C TRP A 47 -1.51 -23.30 39.92
N ASP A 48 -2.74 -23.68 40.32
CA ASP A 48 -3.94 -23.26 39.61
C ASP A 48 -4.15 -21.74 39.73
N SER A 49 -3.82 -21.12 40.86
CA SER A 49 -3.89 -19.66 41.03
C SER A 49 -2.88 -18.90 40.16
N ILE A 50 -1.66 -19.43 39.99
CA ILE A 50 -0.65 -18.85 39.08
C ILE A 50 -1.05 -19.05 37.61
N ARG A 51 -1.54 -20.24 37.24
CA ARG A 51 -2.10 -20.51 35.90
C ARG A 51 -3.28 -19.59 35.58
N LEU A 52 -4.20 -19.43 36.52
CA LEU A 52 -5.37 -18.56 36.38
C LEU A 52 -4.96 -17.09 36.32
N SER A 53 -3.91 -16.69 37.03
CA SER A 53 -3.37 -15.32 36.99
C SER A 53 -2.68 -15.01 35.67
N ILE A 54 -1.90 -15.93 35.10
CA ILE A 54 -1.27 -15.78 33.78
C ILE A 54 -2.33 -15.85 32.68
N TYR A 55 -3.32 -16.74 32.79
CA TYR A 55 -4.44 -16.84 31.86
C TYR A 55 -5.33 -15.57 31.89
N ARG A 56 -5.63 -15.06 33.09
CA ARG A 56 -6.32 -13.76 33.27
C ARG A 56 -5.48 -12.60 32.76
N LEU A 57 -4.15 -12.63 32.92
CA LEU A 57 -3.24 -11.63 32.36
C LEU A 57 -3.24 -11.65 30.82
N VAL A 58 -3.25 -12.84 30.20
CA VAL A 58 -3.34 -13.00 28.73
C VAL A 58 -4.70 -12.54 28.19
N LEU A 59 -5.80 -12.87 28.88
CA LEU A 59 -7.14 -12.38 28.57
C LEU A 59 -7.34 -10.88 28.86
N HIS A 60 -6.59 -10.31 29.81
CA HIS A 60 -6.62 -8.88 30.16
C HIS A 60 -5.70 -8.01 29.29
N ILE A 61 -4.67 -8.56 28.65
CA ILE A 61 -3.79 -7.77 27.78
C ILE A 61 -4.36 -7.63 26.36
N ASN A 62 -5.40 -8.39 26.00
CA ASN A 62 -6.00 -8.35 24.67
C ASN A 62 -7.48 -7.89 24.68
N PRO A 63 -7.75 -6.56 24.69
CA PRO A 63 -9.12 -6.02 24.71
C PRO A 63 -9.91 -6.19 23.39
N PHE A 64 -9.36 -6.86 22.37
CA PHE A 64 -9.92 -6.92 21.02
C PHE A 64 -10.22 -8.34 20.48
N VAL A 65 -10.09 -9.41 21.27
CA VAL A 65 -10.46 -10.78 20.83
C VAL A 65 -11.85 -11.18 21.35
N ASP A 66 -12.71 -11.61 20.42
CA ASP A 66 -14.04 -12.16 20.73
C ASP A 66 -13.94 -13.56 21.35
N ARG A 67 -14.79 -13.82 22.36
CA ARG A 67 -14.71 -14.97 23.29
C ARG A 67 -15.32 -16.25 22.70
N GLY A 68 -14.87 -16.67 21.52
CA GLY A 68 -15.58 -17.68 20.73
C GLY A 68 -15.06 -19.13 20.72
N ASN A 69 -13.82 -19.46 21.11
CA ASN A 69 -13.35 -20.85 20.93
C ASN A 69 -12.28 -21.31 21.94
N VAL A 70 -12.68 -22.17 22.88
CA VAL A 70 -11.98 -22.42 24.16
C VAL A 70 -11.20 -23.76 24.23
N ALA A 71 -11.38 -24.69 23.29
CA ALA A 71 -10.95 -26.08 23.53
C ALA A 71 -9.51 -26.46 23.09
N ALA A 72 -8.83 -25.72 22.21
CA ALA A 72 -7.58 -26.22 21.58
C ALA A 72 -6.26 -25.83 22.29
N SER A 73 -6.27 -24.97 23.31
CA SER A 73 -5.02 -24.41 23.91
C SER A 73 -4.48 -25.13 25.15
N ALA A 74 -5.18 -26.14 25.70
CA ALA A 74 -4.81 -26.72 26.99
C ALA A 74 -3.66 -27.76 26.95
N ILE A 75 -3.45 -28.44 25.82
CA ILE A 75 -2.57 -29.64 25.77
C ILE A 75 -1.09 -29.29 25.52
N MET A 76 -0.79 -28.16 24.87
CA MET A 76 0.58 -27.76 24.50
C MET A 76 1.41 -27.20 25.69
N GLY A 77 0.78 -26.96 26.83
CA GLY A 77 1.40 -26.37 28.02
C GLY A 77 2.22 -27.33 28.89
N MET A 78 1.97 -28.65 28.81
CA MET A 78 2.56 -29.61 29.75
C MET A 78 3.98 -30.09 29.37
N VAL A 79 4.38 -30.02 28.10
CA VAL A 79 5.69 -30.54 27.64
C VAL A 79 6.79 -29.47 27.62
N LYS A 80 6.46 -28.17 27.71
CA LYS A 80 7.43 -27.06 27.50
C LYS A 80 8.02 -26.45 28.78
N LEU A 81 7.53 -26.83 29.96
CA LEU A 81 8.04 -26.30 31.23
C LEU A 81 9.30 -27.04 31.72
N THR A 82 9.42 -28.34 31.43
CA THR A 82 10.62 -29.14 31.76
C THR A 82 11.87 -28.66 31.01
N ALA A 83 11.72 -28.12 29.80
CA ALA A 83 12.81 -27.53 29.02
C ALA A 83 13.31 -26.17 29.55
N LEU A 84 12.44 -25.42 30.24
CA LEU A 84 12.78 -24.12 30.84
C LEU A 84 13.56 -24.25 32.15
N CYS A 85 13.35 -25.33 32.90
CA CYS A 85 14.12 -25.61 34.11
C CYS A 85 15.52 -26.16 33.81
N GLY A 86 15.68 -26.97 32.75
CA GLY A 86 16.99 -27.50 32.34
C GLY A 86 17.95 -26.44 31.78
N SER A 87 17.43 -25.39 31.14
CA SER A 87 18.24 -24.31 30.56
C SER A 87 18.74 -23.30 31.61
N ALA A 88 17.99 -23.07 32.68
CA ALA A 88 18.43 -22.23 33.80
C ALA A 88 19.58 -22.87 34.60
N TYR A 89 19.59 -24.19 34.77
CA TYR A 89 20.66 -24.93 35.43
C TYR A 89 21.96 -24.92 34.61
N TRP A 90 21.86 -25.04 33.27
CA TRP A 90 23.02 -25.01 32.38
C TRP A 90 23.69 -23.63 32.26
N VAL A 91 22.91 -22.55 32.33
CA VAL A 91 23.43 -21.16 32.33
C VAL A 91 24.10 -20.82 33.67
N TRP A 92 23.60 -21.38 34.78
CA TRP A 92 24.19 -21.18 36.10
C TRP A 92 25.52 -21.95 36.25
N ASP A 93 25.60 -23.19 35.77
CA ASP A 93 26.82 -24.01 35.84
C ASP A 93 27.99 -23.39 35.03
N ARG A 94 27.68 -22.74 33.90
CA ARG A 94 28.68 -22.01 33.08
C ARG A 94 29.21 -20.73 33.73
N GLN A 95 28.51 -20.12 34.67
CA GLN A 95 28.98 -18.90 35.35
C GLN A 95 29.97 -19.19 36.49
N SER A 96 30.06 -20.44 36.97
CA SER A 96 30.98 -20.82 38.06
C SER A 96 32.41 -21.12 37.59
N LYS A 97 32.68 -21.14 36.27
CA LYS A 97 34.02 -21.41 35.71
C LYS A 97 34.42 -20.33 34.70
N LYS A 98 34.81 -19.14 35.20
CA LYS A 98 35.56 -18.16 34.41
C LYS A 98 36.99 -18.02 34.96
N GLY A 99 37.87 -18.86 34.45
CA GLY A 99 39.31 -18.59 34.36
C GLY A 99 39.65 -18.17 32.94
N LYS A 100 40.42 -17.08 32.82
CA LYS A 100 40.97 -16.41 31.61
C LYS A 100 41.08 -17.29 30.34
N ILE A 101 40.50 -16.85 29.21
CA ILE A 101 40.95 -17.09 27.80
C ILE A 101 40.32 -16.01 26.87
N ALA A 102 41.06 -15.68 25.80
CA ALA A 102 40.91 -14.62 24.78
C ALA A 102 39.59 -14.63 23.95
N PRO A 103 39.29 -13.58 23.13
CA PRO A 103 37.97 -13.39 22.54
C PRO A 103 37.73 -14.33 21.37
N SER A 104 36.58 -15.03 21.37
CA SER A 104 36.12 -15.91 20.28
C SER A 104 34.95 -15.30 19.51
N ILE A 105 34.97 -15.53 18.19
CA ILE A 105 34.06 -15.33 17.04
C ILE A 105 32.52 -15.24 17.27
N ASN A 106 32.00 -15.49 18.48
CA ASN A 106 30.56 -15.54 18.76
C ASN A 106 29.87 -14.18 19.04
N SER A 107 30.61 -13.06 19.06
CA SER A 107 30.01 -11.72 19.21
C SER A 107 29.47 -11.14 17.89
N GLN A 108 29.96 -11.61 16.74
CA GLN A 108 29.51 -11.14 15.42
C GLN A 108 28.09 -11.63 15.09
N HIS A 109 27.74 -12.88 15.43
CA HIS A 109 26.41 -13.43 15.13
C HIS A 109 25.24 -12.78 15.90
N VAL A 110 25.48 -12.19 17.09
CA VAL A 110 24.45 -11.50 17.88
C VAL A 110 24.28 -10.04 17.44
N GLU A 111 25.35 -9.41 16.94
CA GLU A 111 25.28 -8.10 16.30
C GLU A 111 24.64 -8.17 14.90
N ASP A 112 24.89 -9.24 14.14
CA ASP A 112 24.28 -9.42 12.81
C ASP A 112 22.76 -9.67 12.87
N ALA A 113 22.29 -10.41 13.89
CA ALA A 113 20.85 -10.63 14.09
C ALA A 113 20.10 -9.37 14.58
N THR A 114 20.77 -8.47 15.31
CA THR A 114 20.19 -7.19 15.74
C THR A 114 20.25 -6.12 14.65
N ARG A 115 21.26 -6.15 13.76
CA ARG A 115 21.32 -5.33 12.53
C ARG A 115 20.30 -5.74 11.46
N ALA A 116 19.95 -7.02 11.38
CA ALA A 116 19.01 -7.54 10.38
C ALA A 116 17.55 -7.05 10.56
N ASP A 117 17.16 -6.56 11.74
CA ASP A 117 15.80 -6.06 12.03
C ASP A 117 15.73 -4.53 12.19
N ASP A 118 16.87 -3.83 12.09
CA ASP A 118 16.92 -2.38 12.23
C ASP A 118 16.10 -1.70 11.12
N ALA A 119 15.34 -0.68 11.49
CA ALA A 119 14.52 0.08 10.57
C ALA A 119 15.38 0.85 9.55
N VAL A 120 16.61 1.22 9.91
CA VAL A 120 17.56 1.91 9.02
C VAL A 120 18.08 0.98 7.92
N THR A 121 18.46 -0.26 8.27
CA THR A 121 19.03 -1.23 7.32
C THR A 121 18.00 -1.78 6.35
N ASN A 122 16.74 -1.88 6.80
CA ASN A 122 15.62 -2.44 6.04
C ASN A 122 14.74 -1.39 5.35
N ASP A 123 15.15 -0.12 5.37
CA ASP A 123 14.35 0.97 4.85
C ASP A 123 14.24 0.88 3.31
N PRO A 124 13.02 0.83 2.75
CA PRO A 124 12.84 0.75 1.31
C PRO A 124 13.50 1.91 0.55
N GLY A 125 14.09 1.63 -0.62
CA GLY A 125 14.88 2.60 -1.39
C GLY A 125 14.15 3.91 -1.71
N LEU A 126 12.85 3.83 -2.06
CA LEU A 126 12.02 5.01 -2.29
C LEU A 126 11.90 5.88 -1.04
N LEU A 127 11.65 5.26 0.12
CA LEU A 127 11.50 5.99 1.38
C LEU A 127 12.83 6.60 1.80
N ARG A 128 13.94 5.87 1.64
CA ARG A 128 15.28 6.38 1.94
C ARG A 128 15.65 7.60 1.08
N LYS A 129 15.31 7.58 -0.21
CA LYS A 129 15.62 8.66 -1.17
C LYS A 129 14.81 9.94 -0.95
N HIS A 130 13.56 9.80 -0.49
CA HIS A 130 12.60 10.92 -0.41
C HIS A 130 12.16 11.25 1.03
N SER A 131 12.83 10.71 2.05
CA SER A 131 12.58 11.07 3.44
C SER A 131 13.63 12.04 3.98
N THR A 132 13.17 13.01 4.77
CA THR A 132 14.03 13.93 5.52
C THR A 132 13.63 13.94 6.99
N MET A 133 14.57 14.21 7.89
CA MET A 133 14.28 14.47 9.29
C MET A 133 13.98 15.96 9.46
N GLN A 134 12.79 16.29 9.91
CA GLN A 134 12.36 17.68 10.09
C GLN A 134 11.95 17.95 11.54
N SER A 135 12.11 19.22 11.96
CA SER A 135 11.63 19.69 13.26
C SER A 135 10.30 20.41 13.06
N TYR A 136 9.30 20.05 13.87
CA TYR A 136 7.98 20.67 13.83
C TYR A 136 7.63 21.26 15.19
N SER A 137 7.25 22.53 15.19
CA SER A 137 6.73 23.20 16.39
C SER A 137 5.26 23.52 16.20
N VAL A 138 4.42 22.97 17.07
CA VAL A 138 2.97 23.13 17.03
C VAL A 138 2.59 24.27 17.96
N ALA A 139 2.17 25.40 17.37
CA ALA A 139 1.88 26.63 18.12
C ALA A 139 0.73 26.46 19.14
N SER A 140 -0.31 25.69 18.79
CA SER A 140 -1.48 25.51 19.67
C SER A 140 -1.17 24.72 20.95
N SER A 141 -0.24 23.76 20.89
CA SER A 141 0.12 22.92 22.03
C SER A 141 1.46 23.29 22.66
N ASN A 142 2.22 24.21 22.08
CA ASN A 142 3.60 24.53 22.45
C ASN A 142 4.53 23.30 22.51
N PHE A 143 4.26 22.28 21.68
CA PHE A 143 5.14 21.12 21.56
C PHE A 143 6.07 21.28 20.37
N THR A 144 7.36 21.04 20.60
CA THR A 144 8.36 20.91 19.54
C THR A 144 8.79 19.46 19.43
N TYR A 145 8.61 18.90 18.24
CA TYR A 145 9.07 17.58 17.84
C TYR A 145 10.35 17.76 17.03
N PRO A 146 11.54 17.56 17.63
CA PRO A 146 12.80 18.04 17.05
C PRO A 146 13.26 17.27 15.82
N ALA A 147 12.82 16.02 15.66
CA ALA A 147 13.20 15.18 14.54
C ALA A 147 12.12 14.15 14.24
N VAL A 148 11.26 14.48 13.28
CA VAL A 148 10.18 13.66 12.72
C VAL A 148 10.54 13.32 11.28
N ARG A 149 10.58 12.03 10.95
CA ARG A 149 10.86 11.58 9.60
C ARG A 149 9.64 11.85 8.72
N THR A 150 9.87 12.64 7.68
CA THR A 150 8.85 13.09 6.73
C THR A 150 9.26 12.65 5.33
N PHE A 151 8.44 11.80 4.72
CA PHE A 151 8.54 11.44 3.31
C PHE A 151 7.73 12.42 2.48
N TYR A 152 8.37 13.02 1.48
CA TYR A 152 7.69 13.85 0.49
C TYR A 152 8.25 13.55 -0.89
N ARG A 153 7.37 13.08 -1.79
CA ARG A 153 7.70 12.85 -3.20
C ARG A 153 6.74 13.66 -4.06
N PRO A 154 7.21 14.78 -4.65
CA PRO A 154 6.46 15.48 -5.69
C PRO A 154 6.14 14.55 -6.85
N HIS A 155 5.01 14.78 -7.51
CA HIS A 155 4.71 14.08 -8.75
C HIS A 155 5.80 14.39 -9.80
N PRO A 156 6.39 13.41 -10.50
CA PRO A 156 7.51 13.66 -11.43
C PRO A 156 7.19 14.66 -12.56
N GLN A 157 5.90 14.84 -12.86
CA GLN A 157 5.39 15.74 -13.90
C GLN A 157 4.44 16.80 -13.34
N GLU A 158 4.53 17.10 -12.04
CA GLU A 158 3.66 18.09 -11.35
C GLU A 158 3.61 19.43 -12.07
N SER A 159 4.75 19.91 -12.59
CA SER A 159 4.84 21.18 -13.35
C SER A 159 4.05 21.19 -14.65
N LYS A 160 3.68 20.01 -15.18
CA LYS A 160 2.92 19.87 -16.43
C LYS A 160 1.41 19.81 -16.19
N PHE A 161 0.95 19.54 -14.98
CA PHE A 161 -0.48 19.40 -14.70
C PHE A 161 -1.20 20.75 -14.61
N PRO A 162 -2.51 20.80 -14.96
CA PRO A 162 -3.30 22.00 -14.77
C PRO A 162 -3.30 22.44 -13.30
N ARG A 163 -3.04 23.72 -13.07
CA ARG A 163 -3.07 24.35 -11.74
C ARG A 163 -4.38 25.07 -11.42
N GLU A 164 -5.28 25.20 -12.40
CA GLU A 164 -6.62 25.77 -12.22
C GLU A 164 -7.68 24.64 -12.18
N PRO A 165 -8.72 24.74 -11.32
CA PRO A 165 -8.93 25.80 -10.32
C PRO A 165 -7.95 25.73 -9.13
N SER A 166 -7.36 24.55 -8.88
CA SER A 166 -6.27 24.33 -7.94
C SER A 166 -5.39 23.15 -8.42
N PRO A 167 -4.15 22.98 -7.91
CA PRO A 167 -3.31 21.82 -8.21
C PRO A 167 -3.99 20.50 -7.87
N VAL A 168 -3.50 19.39 -8.44
CA VAL A 168 -3.98 18.05 -8.07
C VAL A 168 -3.79 17.82 -6.55
N PRO A 169 -4.72 17.11 -5.89
CA PRO A 169 -4.67 16.94 -4.44
C PRO A 169 -3.38 16.28 -3.93
N LEU A 170 -2.89 16.72 -2.77
CA LEU A 170 -1.79 16.06 -2.05
C LEU A 170 -2.30 14.80 -1.34
N LEU A 171 -1.68 13.65 -1.59
CA LEU A 171 -2.03 12.39 -0.92
C LEU A 171 -1.24 12.24 0.39
N VAL A 172 -1.94 12.15 1.52
CA VAL A 172 -1.31 12.12 2.86
C VAL A 172 -1.54 10.77 3.54
N PHE A 173 -0.46 10.06 3.87
CA PHE A 173 -0.51 8.73 4.47
C PHE A 173 -0.22 8.77 5.97
N ILE A 174 -1.14 8.20 6.77
CA ILE A 174 -1.11 8.25 8.24
C ILE A 174 -1.17 6.84 8.80
N HIS A 175 -0.09 6.39 9.43
CA HIS A 175 0.00 5.02 9.97
C HIS A 175 -0.67 4.87 11.33
N GLY A 176 -0.97 3.61 11.69
CA GLY A 176 -1.62 3.25 12.94
C GLY A 176 -0.67 3.10 14.14
N LEU A 177 -1.24 2.69 15.28
CA LEU A 177 -0.53 2.48 16.53
C LEU A 177 0.60 1.46 16.37
N GLY A 178 1.82 1.83 16.76
CA GLY A 178 2.98 0.95 16.70
C GLY A 178 3.47 0.65 15.28
N GLY A 179 2.88 1.27 14.26
CA GLY A 179 3.28 1.20 12.87
C GLY A 179 4.36 2.20 12.48
N SER A 180 4.58 2.32 11.17
CA SER A 180 5.44 3.32 10.54
C SER A 180 4.98 3.54 9.09
N MET A 181 5.46 4.60 8.45
CA MET A 181 5.12 4.84 7.03
C MET A 181 5.64 3.74 6.10
N ALA A 182 6.63 2.94 6.54
CA ALA A 182 7.14 1.80 5.76
C ALA A 182 6.07 0.74 5.46
N GLN A 183 5.00 0.70 6.25
CA GLN A 183 3.85 -0.16 5.99
C GLN A 183 3.08 0.27 4.74
N PHE A 184 3.11 1.55 4.36
CA PHE A 184 2.48 2.05 3.13
C PHE A 184 3.33 1.85 1.87
N TYR A 185 4.55 1.31 1.99
CA TYR A 185 5.49 1.23 0.87
C TYR A 185 4.89 0.62 -0.42
N PRO A 186 4.16 -0.52 -0.38
CA PRO A 186 3.56 -1.09 -1.58
C PRO A 186 2.53 -0.17 -2.25
N ILE A 187 1.76 0.57 -1.46
CA ILE A 187 0.73 1.50 -1.95
C ILE A 187 1.38 2.78 -2.50
N LEU A 188 2.41 3.30 -1.81
CA LEU A 188 3.18 4.46 -2.23
C LEU A 188 3.83 4.25 -3.61
N LEU A 189 4.30 3.04 -3.92
CA LEU A 189 4.84 2.70 -5.25
C LEU A 189 3.83 2.93 -6.37
N SER A 190 2.55 2.63 -6.13
CA SER A 190 1.49 2.83 -7.14
C SER A 190 0.98 4.28 -7.15
N LEU A 191 0.62 4.83 -5.98
CA LEU A 191 -0.07 6.13 -5.90
C LEU A 191 0.85 7.34 -6.13
N SER A 192 2.17 7.21 -5.92
CA SER A 192 3.11 8.30 -6.19
C SER A 192 3.31 8.62 -7.68
N ASN A 193 2.71 7.81 -8.57
CA ASN A 193 2.59 8.10 -10.00
C ASN A 193 1.27 8.79 -10.36
N LEU A 194 0.39 9.06 -9.39
CA LEU A 194 -0.89 9.75 -9.60
C LEU A 194 -0.84 11.18 -9.06
N ALA A 195 -0.16 11.40 -7.93
CA ALA A 195 -0.03 12.70 -7.31
C ALA A 195 1.17 12.76 -6.37
N SER A 196 1.49 13.99 -5.95
CA SER A 196 2.45 14.24 -4.88
C SER A 196 2.01 13.51 -3.60
N CYS A 197 2.95 12.84 -2.93
CA CYS A 197 2.67 12.00 -1.77
C CYS A 197 3.46 12.47 -0.55
N LEU A 198 2.76 12.60 0.57
CA LEU A 198 3.29 12.95 1.89
C LEU A 198 3.03 11.81 2.87
N ALA A 199 4.05 11.34 3.59
CA ALA A 199 3.88 10.39 4.68
C ALA A 199 4.77 10.78 5.86
N VAL A 200 4.32 10.50 7.08
CA VAL A 200 5.03 10.88 8.30
C VAL A 200 5.15 9.68 9.22
N ASP A 201 6.35 9.42 9.72
CA ASP A 201 6.51 8.57 10.90
C ASP A 201 6.11 9.40 12.13
N LEU A 202 5.01 9.04 12.80
CA LEU A 202 4.58 9.69 14.03
C LEU A 202 5.72 9.74 15.07
N PRO A 203 5.74 10.70 16.01
CA PRO A 203 6.83 10.85 16.98
C PRO A 203 7.20 9.53 17.66
N GLY A 204 8.48 9.15 17.59
CA GLY A 204 9.02 7.91 18.14
C GLY A 204 8.74 6.62 17.35
N CYS A 205 7.87 6.65 16.34
CA CYS A 205 7.62 5.54 15.42
C CYS A 205 8.63 5.53 14.26
N GLY A 206 8.79 4.38 13.60
CA GLY A 206 9.73 4.21 12.50
C GLY A 206 11.12 4.76 12.84
N LEU A 207 11.61 5.72 12.04
CA LEU A 207 12.89 6.40 12.29
C LEU A 207 12.73 7.76 13.00
N SER A 208 11.51 8.20 13.32
CA SER A 208 11.27 9.41 14.09
C SER A 208 11.88 9.31 15.50
N SER A 209 12.40 10.44 15.97
CA SER A 209 12.93 10.55 17.34
C SER A 209 11.80 10.45 18.37
N PHE A 210 12.09 9.84 19.52
CA PHE A 210 11.13 9.75 20.63
C PHE A 210 11.24 10.97 21.54
N GLN A 211 10.87 12.14 21.00
CA GLN A 211 10.85 13.42 21.69
C GLN A 211 9.64 14.27 21.22
N PRO A 212 9.09 15.14 22.09
CA PRO A 212 9.44 15.33 23.50
C PRO A 212 9.00 14.14 24.36
N LYS A 213 9.55 13.98 25.57
CA LYS A 213 9.22 12.82 26.43
C LYS A 213 7.91 12.96 27.25
N THR A 214 7.15 14.03 27.07
CA THR A 214 5.90 14.28 27.80
C THR A 214 4.78 13.37 27.28
N ALA A 215 3.88 12.90 28.14
CA ALA A 215 2.77 12.04 27.73
C ALA A 215 1.76 12.79 26.84
N GLN A 216 1.57 14.08 27.12
CA GLN A 216 0.65 14.98 26.41
C GLN A 216 1.00 15.15 24.93
N ALA A 217 2.28 15.01 24.55
CA ALA A 217 2.72 15.10 23.16
C ALA A 217 2.36 13.86 22.30
N TYR A 218 1.71 12.85 22.89
CA TYR A 218 1.28 11.63 22.20
C TYR A 218 -0.22 11.39 22.35
N THR A 219 -0.98 12.39 22.83
CA THR A 219 -2.44 12.34 22.81
C THR A 219 -2.95 12.43 21.38
N THR A 220 -4.15 11.91 21.12
CA THR A 220 -4.78 12.04 19.80
C THR A 220 -4.79 13.49 19.33
N ASP A 221 -5.13 14.43 20.22
CA ASP A 221 -5.18 15.87 19.91
C ASP A 221 -3.82 16.43 19.49
N ALA A 222 -2.75 16.12 20.24
CA ALA A 222 -1.41 16.60 19.91
C ALA A 222 -0.89 16.04 18.58
N LEU A 223 -1.23 14.77 18.29
CA LEU A 223 -0.86 14.13 17.02
C LEU A 223 -1.64 14.71 15.83
N VAL A 224 -2.93 15.01 16.00
CA VAL A 224 -3.75 15.70 14.98
C VAL A 224 -3.19 17.08 14.67
N GLN A 225 -2.83 17.86 15.71
CA GLN A 225 -2.24 19.19 15.52
C GLN A 225 -0.86 19.14 14.86
N LEU A 226 -0.04 18.14 15.21
CA LEU A 226 1.22 17.88 14.52
C LEU A 226 0.98 17.58 13.04
N LEU A 227 0.09 16.63 12.73
CA LEU A 227 -0.22 16.25 11.34
C LEU A 227 -0.73 17.45 10.54
N ALA A 228 -1.63 18.26 11.09
CA ALA A 228 -2.08 19.50 10.46
C ALA A 228 -0.91 20.44 10.15
N THR A 229 0.01 20.63 11.09
CA THR A 229 1.22 21.46 10.90
C THR A 229 2.09 20.94 9.75
N VAL A 230 2.33 19.63 9.71
CA VAL A 230 3.14 19.01 8.65
C VAL A 230 2.46 19.15 7.29
N ILE A 231 1.15 18.88 7.21
CA ILE A 231 0.36 18.97 5.97
C ILE A 231 0.37 20.40 5.44
N GLU A 232 0.13 21.38 6.31
CA GLU A 232 0.15 22.79 5.97
C GLU A 232 1.54 23.22 5.46
N GLN A 233 2.64 22.68 5.96
CA GLN A 233 3.97 23.00 5.43
C GLN A 233 4.27 22.42 4.04
N HIS A 234 3.54 21.39 3.59
CA HIS A 234 3.85 20.69 2.33
C HIS A 234 2.81 20.93 1.23
N ARG A 235 1.56 21.26 1.56
CA ARG A 235 0.56 21.62 0.55
C ARG A 235 0.89 23.00 -0.05
N ALA A 236 0.57 23.20 -1.33
CA ALA A 236 0.60 24.50 -1.97
C ALA A 236 -0.58 25.37 -1.47
N LYS A 237 -0.43 25.94 -0.27
CA LYS A 237 -1.43 26.76 0.42
C LYS A 237 -1.94 27.93 -0.42
N ASP A 238 -1.00 28.62 -1.06
CA ASP A 238 -1.27 29.83 -1.85
C ASP A 238 -2.06 29.53 -3.13
N GLU A 239 -2.10 28.25 -3.53
CA GLU A 239 -2.84 27.75 -4.70
C GLU A 239 -4.09 26.95 -4.28
N ASP A 240 -4.50 27.04 -3.01
CA ASP A 240 -5.62 26.29 -2.40
C ASP A 240 -5.59 24.78 -2.72
N GLN A 241 -4.39 24.18 -2.70
CA GLN A 241 -4.25 22.75 -2.94
C GLN A 241 -4.99 21.96 -1.86
N THR A 242 -5.92 21.12 -2.31
CA THR A 242 -6.66 20.20 -1.43
C THR A 242 -5.83 18.98 -1.05
N VAL A 243 -6.27 18.26 -0.03
CA VAL A 243 -5.57 17.07 0.49
C VAL A 243 -6.51 15.88 0.58
N VAL A 244 -5.99 14.69 0.30
CA VAL A 244 -6.71 13.42 0.52
C VAL A 244 -5.98 12.65 1.62
N LEU A 245 -6.71 12.31 2.67
CA LEU A 245 -6.14 11.61 3.83
C LEU A 245 -6.31 10.09 3.66
N ILE A 246 -5.22 9.35 3.80
CA ILE A 246 -5.16 7.89 3.68
C ILE A 246 -4.67 7.33 5.03
N GLY A 247 -5.61 6.87 5.84
CA GLY A 247 -5.33 6.33 7.18
C GLY A 247 -5.31 4.81 7.22
N HIS A 248 -4.49 4.24 8.11
CA HIS A 248 -4.59 2.83 8.51
C HIS A 248 -4.81 2.69 10.02
N SER A 249 -5.77 1.87 10.43
CA SER A 249 -6.04 1.58 11.85
C SER A 249 -6.28 2.87 12.66
N MET A 250 -5.52 3.12 13.73
CA MET A 250 -5.54 4.41 14.47
C MET A 250 -5.30 5.63 13.56
N GLY A 251 -4.56 5.50 12.46
CA GLY A 251 -4.37 6.58 11.50
C GLY A 251 -5.66 7.02 10.81
N CYS A 252 -6.65 6.12 10.66
CA CYS A 252 -7.99 6.46 10.18
C CYS A 252 -8.70 7.42 11.13
N SER A 253 -8.54 7.19 12.43
CA SER A 253 -9.11 8.04 13.48
C SER A 253 -8.50 9.44 13.47
N LEU A 254 -7.17 9.55 13.33
CA LEU A 254 -6.50 10.85 13.19
C LEU A 254 -6.95 11.58 11.92
N ALA A 255 -7.07 10.85 10.81
CA ALA A 255 -7.56 11.38 9.54
C ALA A 255 -9.01 11.88 9.63
N ALA A 256 -9.90 11.14 10.28
CA ALA A 256 -11.29 11.56 10.49
C ALA A 256 -11.40 12.83 11.34
N LEU A 257 -10.56 12.97 12.38
CA LEU A 257 -10.49 14.19 13.18
C LEU A 257 -9.97 15.40 12.40
N LEU A 258 -9.08 15.21 11.43
CA LEU A 258 -8.61 16.27 10.53
C LEU A 258 -9.66 16.65 9.47
N ALA A 259 -10.46 15.68 9.02
CA ALA A 259 -11.37 15.82 7.89
C ALA A 259 -12.78 16.31 8.24
N SER A 260 -13.24 16.07 9.46
CA SER A 260 -14.63 16.30 9.86
C SER A 260 -14.87 17.74 10.34
N PRO A 261 -15.82 18.48 9.75
CA PRO A 261 -16.28 19.78 10.26
C PRO A 261 -16.85 19.73 11.69
N SER A 262 -17.31 18.56 12.15
CA SER A 262 -17.80 18.38 13.53
C SER A 262 -16.68 18.01 14.52
N SER A 263 -15.43 17.91 14.05
CA SER A 263 -14.27 17.66 14.89
C SER A 263 -13.91 18.88 15.73
N PRO A 264 -13.39 18.71 16.96
CA PRO A 264 -12.74 19.79 17.71
C PRO A 264 -11.59 20.47 16.96
N HIS A 265 -11.04 19.79 15.95
CA HIS A 265 -9.91 20.24 15.14
C HIS A 265 -10.32 20.74 13.75
N ALA A 266 -11.61 20.99 13.52
CA ALA A 266 -12.14 21.38 12.21
C ALA A 266 -11.47 22.64 11.64
N SER A 267 -11.10 23.59 12.50
CA SER A 267 -10.44 24.84 12.11
C SER A 267 -9.00 24.67 11.61
N LEU A 268 -8.41 23.48 11.72
CA LEU A 268 -7.03 23.24 11.27
C LEU A 268 -6.97 23.15 9.75
N ILE A 269 -7.46 22.06 9.17
CA ILE A 269 -7.36 21.79 7.72
C ILE A 269 -8.64 21.23 7.09
N SER A 270 -9.73 21.05 7.87
CA SER A 270 -10.92 20.32 7.42
C SER A 270 -11.50 20.85 6.11
N GLN A 271 -11.44 22.17 5.89
CA GLN A 271 -11.90 22.85 4.67
C GLN A 271 -11.07 22.52 3.42
N HIS A 272 -9.82 22.08 3.59
CA HIS A 272 -8.93 21.69 2.49
C HIS A 272 -8.91 20.17 2.24
N VAL A 273 -9.53 19.36 3.11
CA VAL A 273 -9.61 17.89 2.92
C VAL A 273 -10.68 17.53 1.89
N SER A 274 -10.28 17.06 0.70
CA SER A 274 -11.20 16.69 -0.39
C SER A 274 -11.65 15.23 -0.36
N GLY A 275 -11.02 14.35 0.44
CA GLY A 275 -11.42 12.96 0.58
C GLY A 275 -10.74 12.21 1.72
N LEU A 276 -11.34 11.09 2.14
CA LEU A 276 -10.81 10.21 3.19
C LEU A 276 -10.83 8.73 2.74
N ILE A 277 -9.67 8.08 2.79
CA ILE A 277 -9.53 6.63 2.63
C ILE A 277 -9.17 6.04 4.00
N ALA A 278 -10.01 5.17 4.53
CA ALA A 278 -9.84 4.55 5.84
C ALA A 278 -9.66 3.03 5.71
N ILE A 279 -8.44 2.56 5.97
CA ILE A 279 -8.04 1.15 5.88
C ILE A 279 -8.04 0.53 7.28
N CYS A 280 -8.84 -0.52 7.48
CA CYS A 280 -9.08 -1.17 8.77
C CYS A 280 -9.48 -0.17 9.88
N PRO A 281 -10.49 0.71 9.67
CA PRO A 281 -10.82 1.77 10.62
C PRO A 281 -11.43 1.24 11.91
N LYS A 282 -11.29 2.03 12.99
CA LYS A 282 -12.04 1.84 14.23
C LYS A 282 -13.18 2.84 14.29
N ALA A 283 -14.40 2.36 14.52
CA ALA A 283 -15.61 3.17 14.50
C ALA A 283 -15.77 4.00 15.78
N ASP A 284 -15.65 3.35 16.93
CA ASP A 284 -15.85 3.97 18.23
C ASP A 284 -14.55 4.07 19.05
N PRO A 285 -14.45 5.06 19.94
CA PRO A 285 -13.38 5.09 20.93
C PRO A 285 -13.44 3.88 21.87
N PRO A 286 -12.30 3.53 22.52
CA PRO A 286 -12.30 2.50 23.54
C PRO A 286 -13.29 2.82 24.66
N THR A 287 -14.23 1.91 24.94
CA THR A 287 -15.22 2.04 26.03
C THR A 287 -14.56 2.32 27.39
N GLU A 288 -15.33 2.77 28.39
CA GLU A 288 -14.78 3.06 29.73
C GLU A 288 -14.03 1.85 30.33
N HIS A 289 -14.57 0.64 30.17
CA HIS A 289 -13.91 -0.60 30.62
C HIS A 289 -12.61 -0.87 29.84
N GLN A 290 -12.64 -0.77 28.51
CA GLN A 290 -11.44 -0.94 27.67
C GLN A 290 -10.39 0.13 27.96
N THR A 291 -10.81 1.35 28.24
CA THR A 291 -9.96 2.48 28.61
C THR A 291 -9.24 2.22 29.92
N LYS A 292 -9.95 1.80 30.98
CA LYS A 292 -9.33 1.43 32.27
C LYS A 292 -8.30 0.31 32.09
N LEU A 293 -8.62 -0.69 31.25
CA LEU A 293 -7.71 -1.79 30.95
C LEU A 293 -6.47 -1.34 30.18
N LEU A 294 -6.65 -0.55 29.12
CA LEU A 294 -5.57 -0.05 28.28
C LEU A 294 -4.66 0.90 29.06
N GLN A 295 -5.22 1.76 29.91
CA GLN A 295 -4.46 2.61 30.82
C GLN A 295 -3.62 1.80 31.80
N ARG A 296 -4.16 0.71 32.38
CA ARG A 296 -3.38 -0.20 33.26
C ARG A 296 -2.23 -0.86 32.51
N VAL A 297 -2.49 -1.41 31.33
CA VAL A 297 -1.47 -2.06 30.48
C VAL A 297 -0.39 -1.05 30.05
N ALA A 298 -0.79 0.15 29.64
CA ALA A 298 0.11 1.24 29.25
C ALA A 298 0.91 1.81 30.45
N SER A 299 0.51 1.52 31.69
CA SER A 299 1.23 1.92 32.91
C SER A 299 2.29 0.90 33.34
N VAL A 300 2.30 -0.29 32.75
CA VAL A 300 3.30 -1.33 33.06
C VAL A 300 4.69 -0.78 32.71
N PRO A 301 5.71 -0.92 33.59
CA PRO A 301 7.07 -0.49 33.27
C PRO A 301 7.56 -1.08 31.94
N ALA A 302 8.13 -0.24 31.08
CA ALA A 302 8.50 -0.61 29.70
C ALA A 302 9.35 -1.89 29.62
N VAL A 303 10.29 -2.07 30.55
CA VAL A 303 11.14 -3.28 30.63
C VAL A 303 10.31 -4.56 30.81
N ILE A 304 9.30 -4.53 31.68
CA ILE A 304 8.42 -5.68 31.93
C ILE A 304 7.55 -5.94 30.69
N PHE A 305 7.01 -4.87 30.09
CA PHE A 305 6.19 -5.01 28.90
C PHE A 305 7.01 -5.51 27.69
N ASP A 306 8.29 -5.15 27.59
CA ASP A 306 9.20 -5.69 26.58
C ASP A 306 9.47 -7.19 26.77
N LEU A 307 9.55 -7.67 28.01
CA LEU A 307 9.64 -9.12 28.28
C LEU A 307 8.37 -9.84 27.81
N TYR A 308 7.19 -9.28 28.10
CA TYR A 308 5.93 -9.80 27.59
C TYR A 308 5.89 -9.80 26.05
N ARG A 309 6.28 -8.71 25.38
CA ARG A 309 6.34 -8.63 23.91
C ARG A 309 7.33 -9.62 23.31
N LYS A 310 8.47 -9.87 23.98
CA LYS A 310 9.41 -10.93 23.58
C LYS A 310 8.78 -12.31 23.69
N TRP A 311 8.00 -12.55 24.74
CA TRP A 311 7.24 -13.79 24.91
C TRP A 311 6.13 -13.94 23.86
N ASP A 312 5.34 -12.90 23.58
CA ASP A 312 4.24 -12.90 22.58
C ASP A 312 4.74 -13.11 21.14
N ARG A 313 6.01 -12.77 20.87
CA ARG A 313 6.70 -13.02 19.59
C ARG A 313 7.33 -14.41 19.47
N ARG A 314 7.22 -15.28 20.49
CA ARG A 314 7.72 -16.65 20.39
C ARG A 314 6.99 -17.41 19.28
N GLY A 315 7.75 -18.13 18.46
CA GLY A 315 7.24 -18.77 17.24
C GLY A 315 7.50 -17.96 15.96
N GLY A 316 8.12 -16.78 16.08
CA GLY A 316 8.55 -15.98 14.92
C GLY A 316 7.37 -15.61 14.03
N VAL A 317 7.43 -16.01 12.75
CA VAL A 317 6.37 -15.75 11.76
C VAL A 317 5.03 -16.42 12.10
N ASN A 318 5.06 -17.47 12.93
CA ASN A 318 3.87 -18.18 13.42
C ASN A 318 3.51 -17.80 14.86
N SER A 319 4.09 -16.71 15.39
CA SER A 319 3.78 -16.24 16.74
C SER A 319 2.36 -15.69 16.86
N ALA A 320 1.80 -15.72 18.06
CA ALA A 320 0.51 -15.10 18.35
C ALA A 320 0.49 -13.60 18.00
N SER A 321 1.62 -12.91 18.19
CA SER A 321 1.77 -11.50 17.82
C SER A 321 1.60 -11.23 16.32
N VAL A 322 2.01 -12.18 15.47
CA VAL A 322 1.91 -12.06 14.02
C VAL A 322 0.55 -12.52 13.56
N ALA A 323 0.06 -13.67 14.03
CA ALA A 323 -1.24 -14.21 13.66
C ALA A 323 -2.39 -13.26 13.98
N ARG A 324 -2.30 -12.49 15.08
CA ARG A 324 -3.30 -11.48 15.45
C ARG A 324 -3.43 -10.34 14.44
N MET A 325 -2.33 -9.94 13.78
CA MET A 325 -2.31 -8.81 12.86
C MET A 325 -2.44 -9.26 11.40
N ALA A 326 -1.70 -10.31 11.03
CA ALA A 326 -1.66 -10.83 9.66
C ALA A 326 -2.73 -11.88 9.38
N GLY A 327 -3.31 -12.51 10.40
CA GLY A 327 -4.14 -13.71 10.22
C GLY A 327 -3.30 -14.99 10.22
N THR A 328 -3.92 -16.10 10.59
CA THR A 328 -3.28 -17.43 10.61
C THR A 328 -2.94 -17.93 9.21
N ASP A 329 -3.77 -17.58 8.23
CA ASP A 329 -3.69 -18.07 6.85
C ASP A 329 -2.98 -17.10 5.90
N ALA A 330 -2.41 -16.01 6.44
CA ALA A 330 -1.62 -15.07 5.65
C ALA A 330 -0.35 -15.69 5.06
N GLU A 331 0.11 -15.08 3.96
CA GLU A 331 1.30 -15.49 3.25
C GLU A 331 2.54 -15.33 4.13
N GLU A 332 3.55 -16.15 3.87
CA GLU A 332 4.79 -16.14 4.63
C GLU A 332 5.50 -14.78 4.57
N GLN A 333 5.48 -14.11 3.42
CA GLN A 333 6.03 -12.76 3.24
C GLN A 333 5.31 -11.74 4.13
N THR A 334 3.98 -11.76 4.16
CA THR A 334 3.16 -10.90 5.03
C THR A 334 3.51 -11.14 6.51
N LYS A 335 3.63 -12.40 6.93
CA LYS A 335 4.02 -12.76 8.30
C LYS A 335 5.44 -12.32 8.66
N LYS A 336 6.40 -12.41 7.73
CA LYS A 336 7.78 -11.90 7.90
C LYS A 336 7.79 -10.40 8.10
N LEU A 337 7.09 -9.64 7.24
CA LEU A 337 6.98 -8.19 7.35
C LEU A 337 6.31 -7.77 8.66
N GLN A 338 5.22 -8.43 9.05
CA GLN A 338 4.53 -8.16 10.31
C GLN A 338 5.43 -8.43 11.52
N LEU A 339 6.19 -9.54 11.53
CA LEU A 339 7.14 -9.82 12.60
C LEU A 339 8.19 -8.72 12.72
N ARG A 340 8.71 -8.23 11.59
CA ARG A 340 9.66 -7.13 11.54
C ARG A 340 9.07 -5.86 12.14
N PHE A 341 7.87 -5.46 11.73
CA PHE A 341 7.20 -4.29 12.31
C PHE A 341 6.93 -4.46 13.82
N ASN A 342 6.57 -5.67 14.27
CA ASN A 342 6.40 -5.97 15.69
C ASN A 342 7.69 -5.82 16.52
N ARG A 343 8.86 -6.04 15.89
CA ARG A 343 10.19 -5.85 16.50
C ARG A 343 10.63 -4.38 16.50
N GLN A 344 10.35 -3.66 15.43
CA GLN A 344 10.70 -2.23 15.27
C GLN A 344 9.88 -1.30 16.16
N SER A 345 8.66 -1.70 16.51
CA SER A 345 7.76 -0.94 17.39
C SER A 345 8.32 -0.78 18.81
N ARG A 346 8.59 0.47 19.22
CA ARG A 346 9.13 0.83 20.54
C ARG A 346 8.03 0.82 21.60
N THR A 347 8.24 0.07 22.68
CA THR A 347 7.26 -0.06 23.78
C THR A 347 6.87 1.26 24.41
N ALA A 348 7.83 2.10 24.79
CA ALA A 348 7.52 3.37 25.46
C ALA A 348 6.67 4.31 24.59
N VAL A 349 6.87 4.29 23.27
CA VAL A 349 6.08 5.07 22.29
C VAL A 349 4.67 4.50 22.20
N TRP A 350 4.57 3.18 22.01
CA TRP A 350 3.30 2.47 21.95
C TRP A 350 2.45 2.74 23.20
N GLN A 351 3.04 2.67 24.39
CA GLN A 351 2.34 2.93 25.65
C GLN A 351 1.81 4.35 25.76
N ARG A 352 2.58 5.35 25.30
CA ARG A 352 2.12 6.75 25.30
C ARG A 352 0.96 6.98 24.33
N MET A 353 1.07 6.49 23.11
CA MET A 353 -0.02 6.60 22.12
C MET A 353 -1.26 5.79 22.55
N ALA A 354 -1.08 4.61 23.14
CA ALA A 354 -2.16 3.79 23.70
C ALA A 354 -2.90 4.49 24.86
N ARG A 355 -2.19 5.25 25.70
CA ARG A 355 -2.83 6.12 26.69
C ARG A 355 -3.50 7.32 26.04
N GLY A 356 -2.85 7.92 25.03
CA GLY A 356 -3.32 9.11 24.33
C GLY A 356 -4.62 8.90 23.52
N MET A 357 -4.92 7.66 23.14
CA MET A 357 -6.16 7.28 22.45
C MET A 357 -7.34 6.97 23.38
N CYS A 358 -7.11 6.91 24.69
CA CYS A 358 -8.16 6.69 25.68
C CYS A 358 -8.90 8.01 25.95
N PRO A 359 -10.24 8.05 25.82
CA PRO A 359 -11.03 9.19 26.27
C PRO A 359 -10.95 9.37 27.78
N ASP A 360 -11.05 10.62 28.24
CA ASP A 360 -11.31 10.93 29.64
C ASP A 360 -12.82 10.89 29.90
N TYR A 361 -13.26 9.78 30.49
CA TYR A 361 -14.65 9.56 30.90
C TYR A 361 -15.02 10.24 32.22
N LEU A 362 -14.07 10.91 32.90
CA LEU A 362 -14.38 11.74 34.06
C LEU A 362 -14.95 13.11 33.65
N ALA A 363 -14.70 13.53 32.42
CA ALA A 363 -15.31 14.73 31.84
C ALA A 363 -16.71 14.41 31.28
N ASP A 364 -17.65 15.35 31.39
CA ASP A 364 -18.98 15.27 30.79
C ASP A 364 -19.20 16.45 29.81
N PRO A 365 -19.32 16.21 28.49
CA PRO A 365 -19.13 14.92 27.82
C PRO A 365 -17.66 14.45 27.84
N PRO A 366 -17.38 13.15 27.61
CA PRO A 366 -16.02 12.61 27.57
C PRO A 366 -15.12 13.37 26.59
N ARG A 367 -13.87 13.63 26.99
CA ARG A 367 -12.92 14.45 26.22
C ARG A 367 -11.72 13.65 25.72
N GLY A 368 -11.22 14.02 24.55
CA GLY A 368 -10.04 13.41 23.93
C GLY A 368 -10.27 11.96 23.45
N GLY A 369 -9.18 11.28 23.11
CA GLY A 369 -9.20 9.91 22.61
C GLY A 369 -9.54 9.81 21.12
N LEU A 370 -9.92 8.62 20.65
CA LEU A 370 -10.30 8.39 19.25
C LEU A 370 -11.69 9.00 18.94
N PRO A 371 -11.96 9.39 17.68
CA PRO A 371 -13.27 9.88 17.28
C PRO A 371 -14.33 8.79 17.41
N GLY A 372 -15.57 9.22 17.67
CA GLY A 372 -16.75 8.36 17.62
C GLY A 372 -17.78 8.88 16.63
N ARG A 373 -19.05 8.50 16.83
CA ARG A 373 -20.18 8.84 15.96
C ARG A 373 -20.23 10.30 15.53
N GLN A 374 -20.03 11.26 16.43
CA GLN A 374 -20.13 12.69 16.12
C GLN A 374 -19.16 13.12 15.00
N THR A 375 -17.90 12.68 15.09
CA THR A 375 -16.88 13.02 14.09
C THR A 375 -17.15 12.33 12.77
N TRP A 376 -17.46 11.02 12.79
CA TRP A 376 -17.75 10.26 11.56
C TRP A 376 -18.98 10.82 10.84
N LYS A 377 -20.09 11.03 11.55
CA LYS A 377 -21.32 11.62 11.00
C LYS A 377 -21.11 13.02 10.40
N GLY A 378 -20.14 13.77 10.92
CA GLY A 378 -19.82 15.12 10.45
C GLY A 378 -19.15 15.17 9.07
N LEU A 379 -18.66 14.05 8.52
CA LEU A 379 -17.95 14.03 7.25
C LEU A 379 -18.88 14.41 6.08
N GLN A 380 -18.46 15.40 5.29
CA GLN A 380 -19.17 15.88 4.08
C GLN A 380 -18.30 15.76 2.84
N ILE A 381 -17.52 14.69 2.76
CA ILE A 381 -16.54 14.43 1.71
C ILE A 381 -16.66 12.99 1.22
N PRO A 382 -16.13 12.63 0.05
CA PRO A 382 -15.97 11.24 -0.35
C PRO A 382 -15.18 10.44 0.69
N VAL A 383 -15.74 9.31 1.13
CA VAL A 383 -15.15 8.37 2.09
C VAL A 383 -15.06 6.97 1.47
N PHE A 384 -13.86 6.40 1.42
CA PHE A 384 -13.64 4.99 1.08
C PHE A 384 -13.24 4.21 2.33
N LEU A 385 -14.08 3.26 2.74
CA LEU A 385 -13.85 2.37 3.88
C LEU A 385 -13.46 0.98 3.38
N THR A 386 -12.39 0.42 3.93
CA THR A 386 -11.97 -0.95 3.59
C THR A 386 -11.44 -1.70 4.79
N ALA A 387 -11.70 -3.01 4.86
CA ALA A 387 -11.21 -3.88 5.93
C ALA A 387 -10.97 -5.30 5.39
N GLY A 388 -10.14 -6.06 6.10
CA GLY A 388 -9.91 -7.48 5.83
C GLY A 388 -10.94 -8.35 6.53
N GLU A 389 -11.48 -9.35 5.85
CA GLU A 389 -12.45 -10.28 6.42
C GLU A 389 -11.94 -11.04 7.65
N ALA A 390 -10.64 -11.34 7.70
CA ALA A 390 -9.99 -12.01 8.82
C ALA A 390 -9.37 -11.02 9.84
N ASP A 391 -9.68 -9.72 9.75
CA ASP A 391 -9.20 -8.72 10.70
C ASP A 391 -9.86 -8.93 12.07
N THR A 392 -9.06 -9.27 13.08
CA THR A 392 -9.53 -9.43 14.47
C THR A 392 -9.15 -8.24 15.36
N VAL A 393 -8.43 -7.25 14.83
CA VAL A 393 -7.97 -6.06 15.56
C VAL A 393 -8.98 -4.93 15.40
N THR A 394 -9.37 -4.66 14.16
CA THR A 394 -10.47 -3.74 13.81
C THR A 394 -11.41 -4.47 12.85
N PRO A 395 -12.25 -5.38 13.40
CA PRO A 395 -13.03 -6.28 12.57
C PRO A 395 -14.02 -5.54 11.63
N PRO A 396 -14.40 -6.15 10.49
CA PRO A 396 -15.20 -5.53 9.43
C PRO A 396 -16.50 -4.84 9.88
N GLU A 397 -17.05 -5.22 11.02
CA GLU A 397 -18.21 -4.58 11.66
C GLU A 397 -17.97 -3.10 11.92
N ASN A 398 -16.72 -2.67 12.14
CA ASN A 398 -16.38 -1.25 12.25
C ASN A 398 -16.69 -0.48 10.96
N VAL A 399 -16.51 -1.09 9.79
CA VAL A 399 -16.88 -0.46 8.51
C VAL A 399 -18.40 -0.28 8.44
N LYS A 400 -19.17 -1.32 8.79
CA LYS A 400 -20.64 -1.24 8.82
C LYS A 400 -21.12 -0.13 9.76
N LEU A 401 -20.55 -0.09 10.97
CA LEU A 401 -20.93 0.89 11.98
C LEU A 401 -20.60 2.34 11.55
N ILE A 402 -19.47 2.56 10.86
CA ILE A 402 -19.15 3.88 10.30
C ILE A 402 -20.14 4.25 9.19
N VAL A 403 -20.56 3.32 8.33
CA VAL A 403 -21.60 3.58 7.33
C VAL A 403 -22.92 3.99 7.99
N ASP A 404 -23.31 3.31 9.08
CA ASP A 404 -24.49 3.68 9.87
C ASP A 404 -24.36 5.10 10.45
N PHE A 405 -23.16 5.47 10.93
CA PHE A 405 -22.89 6.81 11.45
C PHE A 405 -23.02 7.89 10.36
N LEU A 406 -22.63 7.56 9.13
CA LEU A 406 -22.74 8.43 7.95
C LEU A 406 -24.19 8.55 7.44
N GLY A 407 -25.16 7.88 8.08
CA GLY A 407 -26.59 8.05 7.79
C GLY A 407 -27.05 7.33 6.52
N ARG A 408 -26.35 6.27 6.10
CA ARG A 408 -26.74 5.43 4.97
C ARG A 408 -27.22 4.07 5.49
N ASP A 409 -28.43 3.67 5.12
CA ASP A 409 -29.03 2.40 5.55
C ASP A 409 -28.39 1.22 4.79
N VAL A 410 -27.85 0.28 5.55
CA VAL A 410 -27.10 -0.90 5.07
C VAL A 410 -28.07 -2.06 4.73
N GLY A 411 -29.36 -1.91 5.04
CA GLY A 411 -30.40 -2.93 4.83
C GLY A 411 -30.80 -3.18 3.37
N ALA A 412 -30.38 -2.33 2.43
CA ALA A 412 -30.70 -2.42 1.00
C ALA A 412 -29.50 -2.84 0.12
N ILE A 413 -28.54 -3.57 0.67
CA ILE A 413 -27.43 -4.14 -0.11
C ILE A 413 -27.96 -5.39 -0.85
N GLU A 414 -28.57 -5.18 -2.02
CA GLU A 414 -28.68 -6.25 -3.00
C GLU A 414 -27.27 -6.66 -3.47
N PRO A 415 -27.03 -7.97 -3.75
CA PRO A 415 -25.82 -8.39 -4.43
C PRO A 415 -25.73 -7.64 -5.77
N PRO A 416 -24.51 -7.28 -6.21
CA PRO A 416 -24.33 -6.38 -7.34
C PRO A 416 -25.07 -6.90 -8.58
N SER A 417 -26.07 -6.16 -9.05
CA SER A 417 -26.46 -6.27 -10.45
C SER A 417 -25.30 -5.69 -11.25
N GLU A 418 -24.74 -6.47 -12.17
CA GLU A 418 -23.64 -6.08 -13.08
C GLU A 418 -23.94 -4.84 -13.94
N LYS A 419 -25.16 -4.28 -13.84
CA LYS A 419 -25.63 -3.16 -14.66
C LYS A 419 -25.33 -1.77 -14.10
N ALA A 420 -24.84 -1.63 -12.86
CA ALA A 420 -24.69 -0.34 -12.20
C ALA A 420 -23.26 0.25 -12.21
N SER A 421 -22.33 -0.35 -12.96
CA SER A 421 -20.99 0.21 -13.21
C SER A 421 -20.84 0.57 -14.69
N LEU A 422 -21.65 1.53 -15.13
CA LEU A 422 -21.38 2.27 -16.37
C LEU A 422 -20.70 3.58 -15.99
N PRO A 423 -19.45 3.83 -16.37
CA PRO A 423 -18.89 5.17 -16.38
C PRO A 423 -19.66 6.01 -17.42
N ILE A 424 -19.98 7.25 -17.08
CA ILE A 424 -20.42 8.30 -18.01
C ILE A 424 -19.22 8.74 -18.87
N ALA A 425 -18.60 7.79 -19.56
CA ALA A 425 -17.58 8.02 -20.59
C ALA A 425 -18.12 7.70 -21.99
N ALA A 426 -19.39 7.30 -22.10
CA ALA A 426 -20.08 7.00 -23.34
C ALA A 426 -21.02 8.14 -23.78
N ALA A 427 -20.60 9.40 -23.67
CA ALA A 427 -21.16 10.44 -24.54
C ALA A 427 -20.35 10.41 -25.84
N PRO A 428 -20.96 10.21 -27.02
CA PRO A 428 -20.24 10.28 -28.28
C PRO A 428 -19.64 11.68 -28.44
N PHE A 429 -18.32 11.75 -28.47
CA PHE A 429 -17.55 12.97 -28.72
C PHE A 429 -17.43 13.17 -30.23
N ASP A 430 -17.91 14.32 -30.73
CA ASP A 430 -17.73 14.78 -32.09
C ASP A 430 -16.32 15.42 -32.24
N PRO A 431 -15.41 14.86 -33.04
CA PRO A 431 -14.06 15.40 -33.26
C PRO A 431 -14.02 16.82 -33.82
N ALA A 432 -15.13 17.34 -34.35
CA ALA A 432 -15.21 18.70 -34.90
C ALA A 432 -15.18 19.82 -33.83
N LEU A 433 -15.21 19.49 -32.54
CA LEU A 433 -15.22 20.46 -31.43
C LEU A 433 -13.86 20.66 -30.72
N VAL A 434 -12.76 20.20 -31.31
CA VAL A 434 -11.42 20.48 -30.78
C VAL A 434 -11.00 21.91 -31.16
N ASP A 435 -10.83 22.75 -30.14
CA ASP A 435 -10.27 24.09 -30.25
C ASP A 435 -8.90 24.05 -30.95
N PRO A 436 -8.71 24.72 -32.11
CA PRO A 436 -7.44 24.76 -32.81
C PRO A 436 -6.29 25.36 -31.98
N ALA A 437 -6.57 26.08 -30.88
CA ALA A 437 -5.55 26.60 -29.97
C ALA A 437 -4.83 25.52 -29.12
N LEU A 438 -5.31 24.27 -29.08
CA LEU A 438 -4.63 23.17 -28.37
C LEU A 438 -3.53 22.48 -29.21
N ALA A 439 -3.45 22.75 -30.51
CA ALA A 439 -2.54 22.09 -31.43
C ALA A 439 -1.07 22.55 -31.34
N GLU A 440 -0.76 23.66 -30.66
CA GLU A 440 0.58 24.27 -30.66
C GLU A 440 1.53 23.82 -29.53
N ARG A 441 1.19 22.80 -28.74
CA ARG A 441 2.07 22.36 -27.63
C ARG A 441 3.20 21.43 -28.12
N LYS A 442 4.46 21.89 -28.00
CA LYS A 442 5.67 21.10 -28.28
C LYS A 442 5.74 19.79 -27.47
N HIS A 443 6.10 18.70 -28.14
CA HIS A 443 6.29 17.33 -27.61
C HIS A 443 7.29 17.26 -26.44
N GLN A 444 6.86 16.71 -25.29
CA GLN A 444 7.74 16.55 -24.12
C GLN A 444 7.45 15.28 -23.30
N ASP A 445 8.52 14.49 -23.15
CA ASP A 445 8.65 13.17 -22.53
C ASP A 445 7.72 12.84 -21.34
N SER A 446 7.14 11.63 -21.38
CA SER A 446 6.34 11.00 -20.34
C SER A 446 7.14 10.44 -19.14
N GLY A 447 8.44 10.71 -19.06
CA GLY A 447 9.18 10.81 -17.79
C GLY A 447 9.10 9.60 -16.86
N VAL A 448 9.33 8.38 -17.39
CA VAL A 448 9.70 7.23 -16.55
C VAL A 448 11.23 7.13 -16.56
N ASP A 449 11.84 7.47 -15.42
CA ASP A 449 13.29 7.35 -15.23
C ASP A 449 13.69 5.87 -15.31
N SER A 450 14.61 5.57 -16.23
CA SER A 450 15.10 4.21 -16.48
C SER A 450 16.03 3.70 -15.37
N ASN A 451 16.41 4.57 -14.42
CA ASN A 451 17.29 4.23 -13.30
C ASN A 451 16.57 3.67 -12.07
N ASP A 452 15.23 3.66 -12.03
CA ASP A 452 14.46 3.08 -10.93
C ASP A 452 14.19 1.55 -11.09
N ILE A 453 14.84 0.91 -12.07
CA ILE A 453 14.80 -0.54 -12.31
C ILE A 453 16.10 -1.17 -11.77
N PRO A 454 16.06 -2.31 -11.06
CA PRO A 454 17.26 -3.04 -10.67
C PRO A 454 18.08 -3.40 -11.92
N LYS A 455 19.30 -2.86 -12.03
CA LYS A 455 20.24 -3.25 -13.08
C LYS A 455 20.83 -4.61 -12.72
N LEU A 456 20.74 -5.57 -13.64
CA LEU A 456 21.51 -6.80 -13.56
C LEU A 456 22.95 -6.46 -13.97
N ASP A 457 23.90 -6.71 -13.09
CA ASP A 457 25.33 -6.55 -13.40
C ASP A 457 25.77 -7.67 -14.35
N SER A 458 26.14 -7.30 -15.59
CA SER A 458 27.10 -8.06 -16.39
C SER A 458 27.70 -7.16 -17.49
N ASP A 459 28.94 -6.75 -17.23
CA ASP A 459 30.09 -6.69 -18.13
C ASP A 459 30.19 -5.73 -19.34
N THR A 460 31.23 -4.88 -19.20
CA THR A 460 32.25 -4.44 -20.18
C THR A 460 31.85 -3.50 -21.32
N LYS A 461 32.16 -2.20 -21.14
CA LYS A 461 32.34 -1.22 -22.23
C LYS A 461 33.71 -1.38 -22.91
N PRO A 462 33.82 -0.97 -24.18
CA PRO A 462 34.79 0.08 -24.49
C PRO A 462 34.19 1.24 -25.29
N SER A 463 34.96 2.33 -25.26
CA SER A 463 34.71 3.71 -25.67
C SER A 463 34.99 4.03 -27.14
N SER A 464 34.25 4.99 -27.70
CA SER A 464 34.71 5.98 -28.71
C SER A 464 33.60 7.02 -28.93
N THR A 465 33.78 8.32 -28.63
CA THR A 465 34.22 9.44 -29.53
C THR A 465 33.40 9.49 -30.84
N THR A 466 32.78 10.59 -31.30
CA THR A 466 33.23 12.00 -31.33
C THR A 466 32.10 12.91 -31.88
N ALA A 467 32.18 14.20 -31.52
CA ALA A 467 31.89 15.40 -32.32
C ALA A 467 30.47 15.67 -32.89
N ALA A 468 29.85 16.69 -32.29
CA ALA A 468 28.78 17.49 -32.87
C ALA A 468 29.34 18.54 -33.85
N SER A 469 28.65 18.77 -34.96
CA SER A 469 28.78 19.97 -35.79
C SER A 469 27.44 20.68 -35.88
N THR A 470 27.47 21.93 -35.44
CA THR A 470 26.38 22.90 -35.43
C THR A 470 26.35 23.61 -36.78
N MET A 471 25.19 23.71 -37.44
CA MET A 471 24.90 24.81 -38.36
C MET A 471 23.40 25.12 -38.31
N ALA A 472 23.10 26.33 -37.85
CA ALA A 472 21.80 26.98 -37.94
C ALA A 472 21.77 27.83 -39.22
N SER A 473 20.62 27.90 -39.89
CA SER A 473 20.27 29.02 -40.77
C SER A 473 18.76 29.11 -40.97
N SER A 474 18.20 30.12 -40.31
CA SER A 474 17.48 31.26 -40.89
C SER A 474 16.25 31.03 -41.79
N LEU A 475 15.15 31.59 -41.26
CA LEU A 475 13.83 31.83 -41.84
C LEU A 475 13.85 32.90 -42.93
N ILE A 476 13.04 32.72 -43.97
CA ILE A 476 12.39 33.80 -44.75
C ILE A 476 10.96 33.32 -45.05
N GLU A 477 9.96 34.03 -44.51
CA GLU A 477 8.54 33.93 -44.88
C GLU A 477 8.22 34.95 -45.99
N ILE A 478 7.39 34.54 -46.94
CA ILE A 478 6.76 35.41 -47.95
C ILE A 478 5.24 35.29 -47.75
N GLU A 479 4.61 36.42 -47.43
CA GLU A 479 3.15 36.60 -47.38
C GLU A 479 2.54 36.52 -48.79
N SER A 480 1.33 35.95 -48.89
CA SER A 480 0.40 36.33 -49.95
C SER A 480 -1.05 36.32 -49.44
N ARG A 481 -1.71 37.46 -49.66
CA ARG A 481 -3.14 37.73 -49.42
C ARG A 481 -3.98 37.21 -50.58
N THR A 482 -5.18 36.71 -50.29
CA THR A 482 -6.35 36.88 -51.17
C THR A 482 -7.65 36.94 -50.36
N THR A 483 -8.36 38.05 -50.54
CA THR A 483 -9.81 38.32 -50.39
C THR A 483 -10.62 37.38 -51.31
N GLU A 484 -11.91 37.06 -51.19
CA GLU A 484 -13.12 37.61 -50.55
C GLU A 484 -14.23 36.55 -50.75
N CYS A 485 -15.19 36.40 -49.82
CA CYS A 485 -16.65 36.45 -50.10
C CYS A 485 -17.48 35.95 -48.90
N SER A 486 -18.30 36.86 -48.37
CA SER A 486 -19.23 36.67 -47.27
C SER A 486 -20.60 36.22 -47.76
N VAL A 487 -21.26 35.34 -47.02
CA VAL A 487 -22.74 35.27 -46.95
C VAL A 487 -23.14 35.21 -45.48
N VAL A 488 -23.88 36.23 -45.06
CA VAL A 488 -24.42 36.43 -43.71
C VAL A 488 -25.86 35.91 -43.69
N MET A 489 -26.19 35.04 -42.73
CA MET A 489 -27.54 34.91 -42.20
C MET A 489 -27.50 35.02 -40.68
N SER A 490 -28.43 35.82 -40.15
CA SER A 490 -28.46 36.47 -38.86
C SER A 490 -29.06 35.64 -37.70
N ASN A 491 -28.32 35.54 -36.59
CA ASN A 491 -28.66 35.74 -35.15
C ASN A 491 -30.02 35.29 -34.56
N PRO A 492 -30.08 34.81 -33.28
CA PRO A 492 -29.65 35.60 -32.13
C PRO A 492 -28.85 34.89 -31.03
N ALA A 493 -28.10 35.74 -30.32
CA ALA A 493 -27.20 35.43 -29.23
C ALA A 493 -27.91 34.80 -28.01
N THR A 494 -27.32 33.73 -27.50
CA THR A 494 -27.17 33.53 -26.06
C THR A 494 -25.69 33.25 -25.83
N SER A 495 -24.97 34.26 -25.36
CA SER A 495 -23.54 34.19 -25.05
C SER A 495 -23.31 33.29 -23.85
N ALA A 496 -23.11 31.99 -24.09
CA ALA A 496 -22.41 31.13 -23.15
C ALA A 496 -20.89 31.30 -23.39
N PRO A 497 -20.07 31.52 -22.35
CA PRO A 497 -18.62 31.60 -22.53
C PRO A 497 -18.08 30.24 -22.99
N PRO A 498 -16.99 30.20 -23.78
CA PRO A 498 -16.42 28.96 -24.29
C PRO A 498 -15.90 28.11 -23.13
N SER A 499 -16.49 26.93 -22.91
CA SER A 499 -16.08 26.01 -21.86
C SER A 499 -14.76 25.34 -22.23
N HIS A 500 -13.68 25.69 -21.53
CA HIS A 500 -12.41 24.95 -21.59
C HIS A 500 -12.62 23.51 -21.09
N ASN A 501 -12.39 22.51 -21.96
CA ASN A 501 -12.44 21.07 -21.65
C ASN A 501 -11.28 20.63 -20.72
N ARG A 502 -11.31 21.02 -19.44
CA ARG A 502 -10.45 20.48 -18.39
C ARG A 502 -11.36 19.89 -17.29
N PRO A 503 -11.18 18.62 -16.90
CA PRO A 503 -11.96 18.08 -15.79
C PRO A 503 -11.63 18.86 -14.52
N SER A 504 -12.66 19.35 -13.86
CA SER A 504 -12.56 20.01 -12.56
C SER A 504 -12.65 18.99 -11.43
N PRO A 505 -12.08 19.30 -10.25
CA PRO A 505 -12.30 18.50 -9.05
C PRO A 505 -13.80 18.34 -8.76
N HIS A 506 -14.18 17.18 -8.23
CA HIS A 506 -15.56 16.96 -7.80
C HIS A 506 -15.89 17.86 -6.58
N PRO A 507 -17.14 18.36 -6.48
CA PRO A 507 -17.54 19.15 -5.33
C PRO A 507 -17.50 18.28 -4.06
N ARG A 508 -17.15 18.91 -2.94
CA ARG A 508 -17.19 18.26 -1.62
C ARG A 508 -18.62 17.84 -1.29
N ARG A 509 -18.87 16.54 -1.36
CA ARG A 509 -20.13 15.91 -0.96
C ARG A 509 -19.86 14.54 -0.40
N LEU A 510 -20.74 14.08 0.49
CA LEU A 510 -20.62 12.74 1.05
C LEU A 510 -20.93 11.67 -0.01
N VAL A 511 -19.91 10.87 -0.33
CA VAL A 511 -20.01 9.66 -1.15
C VAL A 511 -19.36 8.55 -0.37
N VAL A 512 -20.04 7.43 -0.13
CA VAL A 512 -19.46 6.33 0.66
C VAL A 512 -19.22 5.12 -0.21
N LYS A 513 -17.95 4.71 -0.30
CA LYS A 513 -17.57 3.43 -0.89
C LYS A 513 -17.11 2.48 0.19
N THR A 514 -17.53 1.22 0.13
CA THR A 514 -17.03 0.18 1.03
C THR A 514 -16.56 -1.06 0.27
N THR A 515 -15.48 -1.65 0.77
CA THR A 515 -14.95 -2.91 0.25
C THR A 515 -14.45 -3.77 1.40
N ILE A 516 -14.85 -5.04 1.44
CA ILE A 516 -14.26 -6.03 2.36
C ILE A 516 -13.38 -6.97 1.56
N MET A 517 -12.08 -6.96 1.86
CA MET A 517 -11.13 -7.87 1.24
C MET A 517 -11.37 -9.28 1.79
N PRO A 518 -11.41 -10.31 0.94
CA PRO A 518 -11.72 -11.68 1.33
C PRO A 518 -10.59 -12.29 2.16
N ASN A 519 -10.91 -13.33 2.92
CA ASN A 519 -9.91 -14.17 3.58
C ASN A 519 -8.79 -14.59 2.57
N PRO A 520 -7.49 -14.51 2.93
CA PRO A 520 -6.93 -14.32 4.28
C PRO A 520 -6.63 -12.87 4.67
N ALA A 521 -7.20 -11.87 3.99
CA ALA A 521 -6.96 -10.47 4.30
C ALA A 521 -7.33 -10.15 5.76
N ALA A 522 -6.35 -9.68 6.54
CA ALA A 522 -6.52 -9.25 7.92
C ALA A 522 -5.98 -7.81 8.10
N HIS A 523 -5.64 -7.42 9.34
CA HIS A 523 -5.18 -6.07 9.66
C HIS A 523 -3.93 -5.62 8.89
N ALA A 524 -3.09 -6.57 8.47
CA ALA A 524 -1.87 -6.37 7.69
C ALA A 524 -2.09 -6.16 6.17
N MET A 525 -3.34 -6.10 5.70
CA MET A 525 -3.69 -6.08 4.27
C MET A 525 -3.06 -4.93 3.45
N LEU A 526 -2.58 -3.86 4.09
CA LEU A 526 -1.99 -2.75 3.35
C LEU A 526 -0.62 -3.07 2.75
N PHE A 527 0.11 -4.02 3.32
CA PHE A 527 1.43 -4.45 2.84
C PHE A 527 1.51 -5.94 2.51
N ALA A 528 0.41 -6.68 2.63
CA ALA A 528 0.34 -8.04 2.13
C ALA A 528 0.43 -8.04 0.58
N PRO A 529 1.28 -8.87 -0.04
CA PRO A 529 1.43 -8.87 -1.50
C PRO A 529 0.14 -9.15 -2.26
N SER A 530 -0.74 -10.00 -1.71
CA SER A 530 -2.02 -10.40 -2.32
C SER A 530 -3.06 -9.27 -2.36
N THR A 531 -3.07 -8.39 -1.34
CA THR A 531 -4.12 -7.37 -1.19
C THR A 531 -3.65 -5.97 -1.49
N SER A 532 -2.36 -5.65 -1.33
CA SER A 532 -1.84 -4.29 -1.49
C SER A 532 -1.98 -3.74 -2.92
N ARG A 533 -1.86 -4.60 -3.93
CA ARG A 533 -2.09 -4.26 -5.36
C ARG A 533 -3.55 -3.96 -5.64
N THR A 534 -4.43 -4.85 -5.22
CA THR A 534 -5.90 -4.67 -5.28
C THR A 534 -6.32 -3.39 -4.55
N LEU A 535 -5.78 -3.15 -3.36
CA LEU A 535 -6.05 -1.96 -2.57
C LEU A 535 -5.59 -0.69 -3.29
N SER A 536 -4.41 -0.70 -3.90
CA SER A 536 -3.89 0.43 -4.68
C SER A 536 -4.78 0.77 -5.88
N GLY A 537 -5.24 -0.25 -6.62
CA GLY A 537 -6.17 -0.07 -7.74
C GLY A 537 -7.52 0.50 -7.28
N LEU A 538 -8.10 -0.05 -6.21
CA LEU A 538 -9.36 0.46 -5.65
C LEU A 538 -9.25 1.91 -5.16
N ILE A 539 -8.13 2.27 -4.50
CA ILE A 539 -7.87 3.65 -4.10
C ILE A 539 -7.73 4.55 -5.33
N GLY A 540 -6.94 4.13 -6.34
CA GLY A 540 -6.75 4.89 -7.58
C GLY A 540 -8.06 5.19 -8.31
N SER A 541 -8.94 4.19 -8.46
CA SER A 541 -10.27 4.39 -9.05
C SER A 541 -11.12 5.33 -8.21
N PHE A 542 -11.17 5.14 -6.89
CA PHE A 542 -11.94 6.02 -6.00
C PHE A 542 -11.47 7.49 -6.07
N LEU A 543 -10.15 7.72 -6.12
CA LEU A 543 -9.57 9.04 -6.29
C LEU A 543 -10.04 9.69 -7.60
N ALA A 544 -9.98 8.96 -8.72
CA ALA A 544 -10.37 9.45 -10.03
C ALA A 544 -11.88 9.69 -10.16
N ASP A 545 -12.71 8.77 -9.67
CA ASP A 545 -14.15 8.76 -9.92
C ASP A 545 -14.94 9.68 -8.99
N HIS A 546 -14.39 9.98 -7.81
CA HIS A 546 -15.14 10.64 -6.74
C HIS A 546 -14.46 11.87 -6.13
N ILE A 547 -13.14 12.06 -6.33
CA ILE A 547 -12.42 13.20 -5.77
C ILE A 547 -11.95 14.15 -6.87
N ASP A 548 -11.10 13.70 -7.77
CA ASP A 548 -10.55 14.52 -8.84
C ASP A 548 -10.23 13.64 -10.06
N PRO A 549 -10.94 13.80 -11.20
CA PRO A 549 -10.68 13.01 -12.40
C PRO A 549 -9.26 13.15 -12.93
N ARG A 550 -8.54 14.24 -12.58
CA ARG A 550 -7.14 14.44 -12.93
C ARG A 550 -6.21 13.46 -12.23
N LEU A 551 -6.64 12.78 -11.17
CA LEU A 551 -5.90 11.69 -10.51
C LEU A 551 -6.00 10.36 -11.29
N SER A 552 -6.82 10.31 -12.34
CA SER A 552 -6.82 9.19 -13.28
C SER A 552 -5.52 9.17 -14.06
N LEU A 553 -4.71 8.12 -13.86
CA LEU A 553 -3.49 7.93 -14.65
C LEU A 553 -3.79 7.86 -16.15
N ALA A 554 -4.95 7.30 -16.49
CA ALA A 554 -5.47 7.22 -17.83
C ALA A 554 -5.61 8.62 -18.45
N TRP A 555 -6.25 9.54 -17.73
CA TRP A 555 -6.38 10.94 -18.13
C TRP A 555 -5.02 11.65 -18.18
N GLN A 556 -4.18 11.49 -17.15
CA GLN A 556 -2.87 12.13 -17.09
C GLN A 556 -1.99 11.71 -18.28
N LEU A 557 -1.98 10.43 -18.59
CA LEU A 557 -1.21 9.88 -19.70
C LEU A 557 -1.70 10.40 -21.04
N GLN A 558 -3.02 10.63 -21.20
CA GLN A 558 -3.61 11.27 -22.38
C GLN A 558 -3.25 12.76 -22.46
N TYR A 559 -3.46 13.50 -21.37
CA TYR A 559 -3.17 14.93 -21.27
C TYR A 559 -1.69 15.26 -21.52
N LEU A 560 -0.80 14.36 -21.10
CA LEU A 560 0.65 14.50 -21.28
C LEU A 560 1.15 13.94 -22.62
N SER A 561 0.37 13.15 -23.36
CA SER A 561 0.66 12.90 -24.78
C SER A 561 0.22 14.10 -25.59
N THR A 562 1.16 14.95 -25.96
CA THR A 562 1.00 15.78 -27.15
C THR A 562 1.41 14.94 -28.36
N GLU A 563 0.42 14.51 -29.15
CA GLU A 563 0.61 13.82 -30.43
C GLU A 563 1.22 14.80 -31.44
N GLY A 564 2.55 14.91 -31.44
CA GLY A 564 3.24 15.93 -32.22
C GLY A 564 4.72 15.65 -32.41
N LYS A 565 5.05 14.56 -33.11
CA LYS A 565 6.30 14.18 -33.80
C LYS A 565 6.76 12.77 -33.46
N TRP A 566 6.51 11.87 -34.40
CA TRP A 566 6.70 10.42 -34.29
C TRP A 566 8.16 9.93 -34.40
N ASP A 567 9.13 10.76 -34.80
CA ASP A 567 10.16 10.19 -35.69
C ASP A 567 11.58 9.94 -35.19
N VAL A 568 12.00 10.35 -33.98
CA VAL A 568 13.45 10.21 -33.65
C VAL A 568 13.74 9.57 -32.30
N LYS A 569 13.12 10.03 -31.19
CA LYS A 569 13.39 9.44 -29.86
C LYS A 569 12.69 8.10 -29.60
N ASN A 570 11.57 7.85 -30.29
CA ASN A 570 10.86 6.57 -30.16
C ASN A 570 11.57 5.44 -30.93
N LEU A 571 12.39 5.76 -31.93
CA LEU A 571 13.04 4.78 -32.78
C LEU A 571 14.10 3.98 -32.03
N GLU A 572 15.05 4.62 -31.35
CA GLU A 572 16.09 3.91 -30.56
C GLU A 572 15.47 2.94 -29.55
N LYS A 573 14.47 3.42 -28.79
CA LYS A 573 13.73 2.62 -27.82
C LYS A 573 12.95 1.49 -28.48
N TRP A 574 12.34 1.73 -29.64
CA TRP A 574 11.63 0.70 -30.39
C TRP A 574 12.59 -0.34 -30.98
N SER A 575 13.76 0.09 -31.48
CA SER A 575 14.79 -0.78 -32.06
C SER A 575 15.42 -1.68 -31.00
N ALA A 576 15.66 -1.16 -29.78
CA ALA A 576 16.16 -1.93 -28.65
C ALA A 576 15.16 -2.99 -28.13
N VAL A 577 13.88 -2.88 -28.45
CA VAL A 577 12.86 -3.86 -28.04
C VAL A 577 12.90 -5.07 -28.96
N ARG A 578 12.97 -6.28 -28.36
CA ARG A 578 12.87 -7.55 -29.09
C ARG A 578 11.62 -7.55 -29.98
N PRO A 579 11.72 -7.87 -31.28
CA PRO A 579 10.57 -7.74 -32.19
C PRO A 579 9.37 -8.60 -31.81
N ILE A 580 9.58 -9.91 -31.63
CA ILE A 580 8.54 -10.91 -31.35
C ILE A 580 8.93 -11.70 -30.09
N SER A 581 7.97 -12.07 -29.25
CA SER A 581 8.20 -12.86 -28.03
C SER A 581 8.39 -14.34 -28.32
N GLU A 582 8.80 -15.11 -27.31
CA GLU A 582 8.59 -16.56 -27.29
C GLU A 582 7.09 -16.91 -27.30
N PRO A 583 6.69 -18.15 -27.65
CA PRO A 583 5.29 -18.59 -27.55
C PRO A 583 4.74 -18.38 -26.14
N ILE A 584 3.53 -17.83 -26.04
CA ILE A 584 2.79 -17.65 -24.80
C ILE A 584 1.59 -18.58 -24.85
N ALA A 585 1.55 -19.54 -23.91
CA ALA A 585 0.51 -20.57 -23.78
C ALA A 585 0.19 -21.35 -25.07
N GLY A 586 1.13 -21.42 -26.02
CA GLY A 586 0.92 -22.11 -27.30
C GLY A 586 -0.13 -21.47 -28.22
N ILE A 587 -0.57 -20.24 -27.93
CA ILE A 587 -1.58 -19.52 -28.74
C ILE A 587 -0.99 -18.21 -29.28
N PHE A 588 -0.22 -17.48 -28.45
CA PHE A 588 0.15 -16.11 -28.77
C PHE A 588 1.65 -15.90 -28.94
N ARG A 589 1.99 -14.82 -29.65
CA ARG A 589 3.28 -14.13 -29.54
C ARG A 589 3.04 -12.62 -29.38
N ALA A 590 3.61 -12.02 -28.35
CA ALA A 590 3.60 -10.58 -28.16
C ALA A 590 4.66 -9.90 -29.05
N MET A 591 4.27 -8.86 -29.78
CA MET A 591 5.14 -8.17 -30.74
C MET A 591 5.12 -6.65 -30.54
N LYS A 592 6.21 -5.98 -30.95
CA LYS A 592 6.20 -4.53 -31.19
C LYS A 592 5.57 -4.24 -32.55
N THR A 593 5.03 -3.04 -32.76
CA THR A 593 4.49 -2.63 -34.07
C THR A 593 5.56 -2.79 -35.15
N LEU A 594 5.17 -3.19 -36.36
CA LEU A 594 6.05 -3.22 -37.52
C LEU A 594 6.27 -1.81 -38.06
N ARG A 595 7.26 -1.65 -38.93
CA ARG A 595 7.50 -0.41 -39.71
C ARG A 595 7.81 -0.79 -41.15
N GLU A 596 7.26 -0.05 -42.12
CA GLU A 596 7.32 -0.42 -43.54
C GLU A 596 8.76 -0.60 -44.07
N VAL A 597 9.66 0.30 -43.65
CA VAL A 597 11.04 0.40 -44.17
C VAL A 597 12.10 -0.04 -43.15
N ASP A 598 11.73 -0.86 -42.16
CA ASP A 598 12.68 -1.35 -41.15
C ASP A 598 13.48 -2.56 -41.64
N GLU A 599 14.78 -2.55 -41.33
CA GLU A 599 15.75 -3.57 -41.76
C GLU A 599 15.56 -4.92 -41.07
N CYS A 600 14.81 -4.99 -39.96
CA CYS A 600 14.66 -6.20 -39.16
C CYS A 600 13.19 -6.59 -38.89
N HIS A 601 12.26 -5.62 -38.82
CA HIS A 601 10.87 -5.85 -38.40
C HIS A 601 9.86 -5.11 -39.30
N SER A 602 9.98 -5.32 -40.61
CA SER A 602 9.03 -4.89 -41.64
C SER A 602 8.10 -6.04 -42.08
N PRO A 603 6.93 -5.75 -42.67
CA PRO A 603 5.99 -6.79 -43.09
C PRO A 603 6.62 -7.87 -43.96
N LYS A 604 7.45 -7.49 -44.92
CA LYS A 604 8.15 -8.41 -45.82
C LYS A 604 9.05 -9.39 -45.08
N LEU A 605 9.86 -8.88 -44.15
CA LEU A 605 10.80 -9.71 -43.36
C LEU A 605 10.06 -10.60 -42.37
N VAL A 606 9.02 -10.07 -41.73
CA VAL A 606 8.18 -10.85 -40.81
C VAL A 606 7.52 -12.01 -41.56
N VAL A 607 6.97 -11.78 -42.75
CA VAL A 607 6.45 -12.87 -43.59
C VAL A 607 7.53 -13.88 -43.94
N GLN A 608 8.70 -13.43 -44.40
CA GLN A 608 9.79 -14.33 -44.81
C GLN A 608 10.25 -15.25 -43.67
N GLU A 609 10.38 -14.72 -42.45
CA GLU A 609 10.92 -15.48 -41.31
C GLU A 609 9.83 -16.23 -40.51
N TRP A 610 8.61 -15.69 -40.44
CA TRP A 610 7.55 -16.16 -39.52
C TRP A 610 6.36 -16.82 -40.19
N LYS A 611 6.32 -16.91 -41.53
CA LYS A 611 5.28 -17.68 -42.23
C LYS A 611 5.23 -19.13 -41.72
N GLY A 612 4.02 -19.60 -41.42
CA GLY A 612 3.77 -20.93 -40.84
C GLY A 612 4.01 -21.02 -39.33
N ARG A 613 4.67 -20.04 -38.70
CA ARG A 613 4.79 -19.90 -37.24
C ARG A 613 3.81 -18.89 -36.67
N ILE A 614 3.48 -17.86 -37.45
CA ILE A 614 2.44 -16.88 -37.17
C ILE A 614 1.39 -17.00 -38.27
N LYS A 615 0.13 -17.17 -37.87
CA LYS A 615 -1.00 -17.32 -38.80
C LYS A 615 -1.83 -16.05 -38.94
N ALA A 616 -1.88 -15.24 -37.87
CA ALA A 616 -2.61 -13.99 -37.84
C ALA A 616 -1.89 -12.96 -36.96
N VAL A 617 -2.09 -11.68 -37.24
CA VAL A 617 -1.63 -10.54 -36.45
C VAL A 617 -2.82 -9.70 -36.03
N VAL A 618 -2.96 -9.46 -34.73
CA VAL A 618 -3.95 -8.56 -34.13
C VAL A 618 -3.25 -7.28 -33.70
N ASP A 619 -3.58 -6.19 -34.38
CA ASP A 619 -3.11 -4.85 -34.06
C ASP A 619 -4.07 -4.17 -33.08
N ILE A 620 -3.63 -4.01 -31.84
CA ILE A 620 -4.40 -3.36 -30.77
C ILE A 620 -4.08 -1.87 -30.59
N SER A 621 -3.37 -1.25 -31.54
CA SER A 621 -3.10 0.20 -31.52
C SER A 621 -4.32 1.02 -31.97
N HIS A 622 -4.42 2.26 -31.50
CA HIS A 622 -5.53 3.15 -31.86
C HIS A 622 -5.37 3.67 -33.30
N ASP A 623 -4.20 4.25 -33.59
CA ASP A 623 -3.89 4.87 -34.87
C ASP A 623 -3.73 3.85 -35.99
N ASN A 624 -3.81 4.32 -37.24
CA ASN A 624 -3.46 3.49 -38.39
C ASN A 624 -2.00 3.00 -38.27
N PRO A 625 -1.72 1.74 -38.63
CA PRO A 625 -0.37 1.19 -38.54
C PRO A 625 0.61 1.97 -39.42
N VAL A 626 1.86 2.10 -38.96
CA VAL A 626 2.96 2.73 -39.71
C VAL A 626 3.60 1.79 -40.74
N TYR A 627 2.82 0.82 -41.21
CA TYR A 627 3.16 -0.20 -42.19
C TYR A 627 1.89 -0.60 -42.92
N ASP A 628 2.02 -1.13 -44.14
CA ASP A 628 0.90 -1.62 -44.92
C ASP A 628 0.53 -3.05 -44.50
N PRO A 629 -0.67 -3.28 -43.92
CA PRO A 629 -1.11 -4.62 -43.53
C PRO A 629 -1.19 -5.60 -44.70
N ARG A 630 -1.38 -5.12 -45.94
CA ARG A 630 -1.41 -5.97 -47.13
C ARG A 630 -0.13 -6.75 -47.31
N GLY A 631 1.01 -6.19 -46.90
CA GLY A 631 2.30 -6.89 -46.94
C GLY A 631 2.33 -8.16 -46.07
N LEU A 632 1.54 -8.22 -44.99
CA LEU A 632 1.37 -9.45 -44.19
C LEU A 632 0.39 -10.42 -44.86
N GLN A 633 -0.75 -9.90 -45.35
CA GLN A 633 -1.82 -10.68 -45.96
C GLN A 633 -1.35 -11.40 -47.24
N ASP A 634 -0.63 -10.71 -48.12
CA ASP A 634 -0.01 -11.26 -49.33
C ASP A 634 0.99 -12.39 -49.00
N GLY A 635 1.58 -12.31 -47.80
CA GLY A 635 2.47 -13.31 -47.24
C GLY A 635 1.80 -14.55 -46.66
N GLY A 636 0.47 -14.55 -46.55
CA GLY A 636 -0.32 -15.59 -45.90
C GLY A 636 -0.46 -15.42 -44.38
N ILE A 637 -0.20 -14.23 -43.84
CA ILE A 637 -0.46 -13.89 -42.43
C ILE A 637 -1.66 -12.95 -42.39
N GLU A 638 -2.76 -13.39 -41.80
CA GLU A 638 -3.97 -12.57 -41.69
C GLU A 638 -3.76 -11.36 -40.78
N TYR A 639 -4.46 -10.26 -41.03
CA TYR A 639 -4.35 -9.04 -40.24
C TYR A 639 -5.72 -8.61 -39.72
N PHE A 640 -5.79 -8.30 -38.43
CA PHE A 640 -6.99 -7.86 -37.74
C PHE A 640 -6.69 -6.59 -36.93
N LYS A 641 -7.45 -5.52 -37.17
CA LYS A 641 -7.37 -4.30 -36.38
C LYS A 641 -8.37 -4.36 -35.22
N PHE A 642 -7.91 -4.11 -34.00
CA PHE A 642 -8.72 -4.04 -32.79
C PHE A 642 -8.36 -2.75 -32.03
N PRO A 643 -8.89 -1.58 -32.44
CA PRO A 643 -8.42 -0.31 -31.92
C PRO A 643 -8.79 -0.14 -30.45
N THR A 644 -7.82 0.22 -29.60
CA THR A 644 -8.06 0.45 -28.16
C THR A 644 -7.48 1.77 -27.70
N VAL A 645 -8.00 2.30 -26.59
CA VAL A 645 -7.49 3.55 -26.00
C VAL A 645 -6.06 3.35 -25.52
N SER A 646 -5.18 4.25 -25.96
CA SER A 646 -3.76 4.20 -25.62
C SER A 646 -3.54 4.50 -24.14
N LYS A 647 -2.55 3.81 -23.55
CA LYS A 647 -2.03 4.04 -22.19
C LYS A 647 -2.99 3.76 -21.02
N GLN A 648 -4.19 3.23 -21.26
CA GLN A 648 -5.15 2.83 -20.22
C GLN A 648 -5.33 1.30 -20.22
N PRO A 649 -5.63 0.66 -19.06
CA PRO A 649 -6.03 -0.75 -19.03
C PRO A 649 -7.34 -0.97 -19.78
N PRO A 650 -7.42 -1.98 -20.67
CA PRO A 650 -8.66 -2.33 -21.36
C PRO A 650 -9.84 -2.60 -20.42
N LEU A 651 -11.01 -2.09 -20.79
CA LEU A 651 -12.28 -2.32 -20.09
C LEU A 651 -12.70 -3.79 -20.19
N ARG A 652 -13.66 -4.20 -19.34
CA ARG A 652 -14.17 -5.60 -19.35
C ARG A 652 -14.81 -5.97 -20.70
N ASP A 653 -15.59 -5.07 -21.29
CA ASP A 653 -16.23 -5.33 -22.58
C ASP A 653 -15.22 -5.35 -23.74
N GLU A 654 -14.18 -4.52 -23.69
CA GLU A 654 -13.07 -4.59 -24.66
C GLU A 654 -12.31 -5.93 -24.54
N VAL A 655 -12.07 -6.41 -23.32
CA VAL A 655 -11.46 -7.72 -23.10
C VAL A 655 -12.33 -8.85 -23.63
N ARG A 656 -13.65 -8.81 -23.38
CA ARG A 656 -14.60 -9.78 -23.93
C ARG A 656 -14.57 -9.78 -25.47
N ALA A 657 -14.62 -8.60 -26.09
CA ALA A 657 -14.57 -8.47 -27.54
C ALA A 657 -13.24 -8.96 -28.13
N PHE A 658 -12.12 -8.71 -27.45
CA PHE A 658 -10.80 -9.24 -27.85
C PHE A 658 -10.76 -10.77 -27.76
N ILE A 659 -11.27 -11.33 -26.67
CA ILE A 659 -11.36 -12.78 -26.46
C ILE A 659 -12.18 -13.42 -27.60
N GLU A 660 -13.35 -12.88 -27.89
CA GLU A 660 -14.21 -13.38 -28.97
C GLU A 660 -13.53 -13.24 -30.35
N LEU A 661 -12.77 -12.17 -30.59
CA LEU A 661 -11.98 -12.01 -31.81
C LEU A 661 -10.93 -13.12 -31.94
N VAL A 662 -10.18 -13.39 -30.87
CA VAL A 662 -9.17 -14.47 -30.88
C VAL A 662 -9.81 -15.83 -31.11
N ASP A 663 -10.93 -16.12 -30.43
CA ASP A 663 -11.66 -17.37 -30.62
C ASP A 663 -12.13 -17.54 -32.07
N ARG A 664 -12.63 -16.46 -32.70
CA ARG A 664 -13.01 -16.46 -34.12
C ARG A 664 -11.82 -16.72 -35.04
N ILE A 665 -10.67 -16.09 -34.78
CA ILE A 665 -9.45 -16.31 -35.56
C ILE A 665 -8.99 -17.76 -35.43
N GLU A 666 -8.96 -18.30 -34.21
CA GLU A 666 -8.59 -19.70 -33.97
C GLU A 666 -9.53 -20.69 -34.69
N ALA A 667 -10.84 -20.44 -34.66
CA ALA A 667 -11.81 -21.26 -35.37
C ALA A 667 -11.63 -21.17 -36.89
N HIS A 668 -11.54 -19.95 -37.44
CA HIS A 668 -11.36 -19.73 -38.87
C HIS A 668 -10.07 -20.37 -39.41
N CYS A 669 -8.93 -20.14 -38.73
CA CYS A 669 -7.68 -20.74 -39.15
C CYS A 669 -7.69 -22.26 -39.04
N ARG A 670 -8.43 -22.84 -38.09
CA ARG A 670 -8.59 -24.30 -37.99
C ARG A 670 -9.36 -24.87 -39.19
N ASP A 671 -10.45 -24.20 -39.59
CA ASP A 671 -11.27 -24.62 -40.73
C ASP A 671 -10.49 -24.52 -42.05
N GLU A 672 -9.62 -23.53 -42.18
CA GLU A 672 -8.74 -23.37 -43.35
C GLU A 672 -7.44 -24.21 -43.29
N GLY A 673 -7.23 -24.99 -42.23
CA GLY A 673 -6.01 -25.80 -42.05
C GLY A 673 -4.73 -24.96 -41.86
N LYS A 674 -4.85 -23.70 -41.44
CA LYS A 674 -3.74 -22.80 -41.17
C LYS A 674 -3.13 -23.09 -39.79
N HIS A 675 -1.84 -23.42 -39.77
CA HIS A 675 -1.07 -23.66 -38.55
C HIS A 675 -0.26 -22.41 -38.15
N GLY A 676 -0.05 -22.23 -36.84
CA GLY A 676 0.73 -21.12 -36.30
C GLY A 676 0.07 -20.45 -35.10
N LEU A 677 0.74 -19.44 -34.57
CA LEU A 677 0.31 -18.64 -33.43
C LEU A 677 -0.24 -17.28 -33.86
N ILE A 678 -0.95 -16.61 -32.96
CA ILE A 678 -1.49 -15.27 -33.16
C ILE A 678 -0.48 -14.24 -32.62
N GLY A 679 0.04 -13.39 -33.50
CA GLY A 679 0.82 -12.22 -33.12
C GLY A 679 -0.09 -11.13 -32.58
N VAL A 680 0.24 -10.52 -31.44
CA VAL A 680 -0.53 -9.38 -30.90
C VAL A 680 0.42 -8.23 -30.61
N HIS A 681 0.19 -7.06 -31.22
CA HIS A 681 1.00 -5.88 -30.97
C HIS A 681 0.19 -4.64 -30.63
N CYS A 682 0.74 -3.85 -29.71
CA CYS A 682 0.47 -2.42 -29.61
C CYS A 682 1.67 -1.67 -30.24
N HIS A 683 2.19 -0.64 -29.59
CA HIS A 683 3.42 0.00 -30.03
C HIS A 683 4.67 -0.84 -29.70
N TYR A 684 4.87 -1.20 -28.41
CA TYR A 684 6.05 -1.94 -27.95
C TYR A 684 5.79 -3.41 -27.57
N GLY A 685 4.52 -3.82 -27.45
CA GLY A 685 4.16 -5.19 -27.10
C GLY A 685 4.34 -5.57 -25.63
N PHE A 686 4.11 -4.64 -24.69
CA PHE A 686 4.26 -4.89 -23.25
C PHE A 686 2.97 -4.69 -22.46
N ASN A 687 2.52 -3.44 -22.23
CA ASN A 687 1.43 -3.16 -21.29
C ASN A 687 0.05 -3.64 -21.78
N ARG A 688 -0.50 -3.00 -22.82
CA ARG A 688 -1.82 -3.39 -23.38
C ARG A 688 -1.82 -4.82 -23.92
N THR A 689 -0.77 -5.19 -24.65
CA THR A 689 -0.60 -6.55 -25.15
C THR A 689 -0.60 -7.55 -24.00
N GLY A 690 0.23 -7.34 -22.98
CA GLY A 690 0.27 -8.22 -21.81
C GLY A 690 -1.06 -8.27 -21.07
N PHE A 691 -1.77 -7.15 -20.93
CA PHE A 691 -3.07 -7.13 -20.26
C PHE A 691 -4.11 -7.99 -20.98
N PHE A 692 -4.27 -7.83 -22.31
CA PHE A 692 -5.20 -8.66 -23.09
C PHE A 692 -4.82 -10.14 -23.05
N LEU A 693 -3.52 -10.44 -23.21
CA LEU A 693 -3.05 -11.83 -23.19
C LEU A 693 -3.28 -12.45 -21.81
N VAL A 694 -2.91 -11.78 -20.72
CA VAL A 694 -3.16 -12.27 -19.35
C VAL A 694 -4.66 -12.46 -19.11
N CYS A 695 -5.51 -11.53 -19.53
CA CYS A 695 -6.96 -11.70 -19.41
C CYS A 695 -7.46 -12.92 -20.18
N TYR A 696 -6.97 -13.17 -21.39
CA TYR A 696 -7.32 -14.37 -22.15
C TYR A 696 -6.89 -15.65 -21.43
N LEU A 697 -5.66 -15.70 -20.88
CA LEU A 697 -5.18 -16.87 -20.14
C LEU A 697 -6.07 -17.16 -18.91
N VAL A 698 -6.50 -16.11 -18.20
CA VAL A 698 -7.36 -16.25 -17.01
C VAL A 698 -8.80 -16.61 -17.40
N GLU A 699 -9.44 -15.82 -18.27
CA GLU A 699 -10.88 -15.96 -18.59
C GLU A 699 -11.18 -17.14 -19.53
N ARG A 700 -10.27 -17.48 -20.46
CA ARG A 700 -10.49 -18.56 -21.44
C ARG A 700 -9.76 -19.85 -21.14
N LEU A 701 -8.54 -19.77 -20.62
CA LEU A 701 -7.75 -20.98 -20.30
C LEU A 701 -7.85 -21.38 -18.82
N GLY A 702 -8.50 -20.57 -17.97
CA GLY A 702 -8.67 -20.87 -16.54
C GLY A 702 -7.38 -20.80 -15.74
N TRP A 703 -6.36 -20.06 -16.21
CA TRP A 703 -5.12 -19.91 -15.48
C TRP A 703 -5.32 -19.08 -14.21
N ARG A 704 -4.52 -19.37 -13.19
CA ARG A 704 -4.41 -18.46 -12.04
C ARG A 704 -3.75 -17.15 -12.50
N LEU A 705 -4.19 -16.03 -11.94
CA LEU A 705 -3.70 -14.71 -12.36
C LEU A 705 -2.18 -14.59 -12.21
N GLU A 706 -1.61 -15.07 -11.10
CA GLU A 706 -0.18 -14.99 -10.85
C GLU A 706 0.62 -15.77 -11.90
N ASP A 707 0.15 -16.96 -12.25
CA ASP A 707 0.79 -17.84 -13.24
C ASP A 707 0.71 -17.21 -14.65
N ALA A 708 -0.41 -16.56 -14.99
CA ALA A 708 -0.58 -15.86 -16.27
C ALA A 708 0.33 -14.62 -16.38
N ILE A 709 0.44 -13.81 -15.31
CA ILE A 709 1.36 -12.65 -15.28
C ILE A 709 2.81 -13.14 -15.40
N GLN A 710 3.17 -14.20 -14.67
CA GLN A 710 4.52 -14.76 -14.69
C GLN A 710 4.89 -15.34 -16.06
N GLU A 711 3.96 -16.04 -16.73
CA GLU A 711 4.18 -16.55 -18.09
C GLU A 711 4.39 -15.40 -19.07
N PHE A 712 3.59 -14.34 -19.00
CA PHE A 712 3.84 -13.18 -19.86
C PHE A 712 5.20 -12.53 -19.58
N GLN A 713 5.56 -12.39 -18.30
CA GLN A 713 6.84 -11.82 -17.88
C GLN A 713 8.03 -12.65 -18.35
N SER A 714 7.97 -13.98 -18.26
CA SER A 714 9.05 -14.88 -18.68
C SER A 714 9.22 -14.87 -20.20
N ARG A 715 8.11 -14.91 -20.96
CA ARG A 715 8.11 -14.93 -22.43
C ARG A 715 8.37 -13.57 -23.06
N ARG A 716 8.08 -12.47 -22.36
CA ARG A 716 8.29 -11.09 -22.83
C ARG A 716 8.90 -10.21 -21.72
N PRO A 717 10.17 -10.42 -21.32
CA PRO A 717 10.78 -9.66 -20.24
C PRO A 717 10.81 -8.14 -20.51
N PRO A 718 10.51 -7.28 -19.52
CA PRO A 718 10.25 -7.59 -18.11
C PRO A 718 8.76 -7.86 -17.78
N GLY A 719 7.91 -8.11 -18.78
CA GLY A 719 6.46 -8.25 -18.64
C GLY A 719 5.70 -6.94 -18.79
N ILE A 720 4.52 -6.85 -18.17
CA ILE A 720 3.76 -5.60 -18.07
C ILE A 720 4.58 -4.62 -17.23
N ARG A 721 4.91 -3.45 -17.80
CA ARG A 721 5.84 -2.48 -17.21
C ARG A 721 5.15 -1.51 -16.27
N HIS A 722 3.91 -1.16 -16.56
CA HIS A 722 3.17 -0.14 -15.83
C HIS A 722 2.35 -0.76 -14.70
N SER A 723 2.55 -0.28 -13.47
CA SER A 723 1.90 -0.85 -12.28
C SER A 723 0.38 -0.83 -12.34
N HIS A 724 -0.22 0.24 -12.87
CA HIS A 724 -1.68 0.35 -12.95
C HIS A 724 -2.37 -0.73 -13.80
N PHE A 725 -1.68 -1.28 -14.81
CA PHE A 725 -2.21 -2.43 -15.56
C PHE A 725 -2.22 -3.69 -14.69
N ILE A 726 -1.17 -3.91 -13.90
CA ILE A 726 -1.07 -5.05 -12.98
C ILE A 726 -2.07 -4.89 -11.83
N ASP A 727 -2.18 -3.69 -11.26
CA ASP A 727 -3.11 -3.36 -10.19
C ASP A 727 -4.56 -3.62 -10.66
N GLU A 728 -4.94 -3.17 -11.87
CA GLU A 728 -6.27 -3.45 -12.44
C GLU A 728 -6.51 -4.95 -12.67
N LEU A 729 -5.51 -5.73 -13.12
CA LEU A 729 -5.65 -7.18 -13.23
C LEU A 729 -5.98 -7.83 -11.88
N HIS A 730 -5.27 -7.46 -10.81
CA HIS A 730 -5.55 -7.95 -9.47
C HIS A 730 -6.92 -7.51 -8.96
N VAL A 731 -7.33 -6.27 -9.25
CA VAL A 731 -8.69 -5.78 -8.94
C VAL A 731 -9.75 -6.58 -9.68
N ARG A 732 -9.51 -6.93 -10.94
CA ARG A 732 -10.46 -7.64 -11.80
C ARG A 732 -10.70 -9.08 -11.38
N TYR A 733 -9.64 -9.79 -11.01
CA TYR A 733 -9.66 -11.23 -10.68
C TYR A 733 -9.50 -11.54 -9.19
N CYS A 734 -9.74 -10.57 -8.30
CA CYS A 734 -9.75 -10.82 -6.85
C CYS A 734 -11.00 -11.63 -6.45
N SER A 735 -10.83 -12.95 -6.30
CA SER A 735 -11.89 -13.88 -5.88
C SER A 735 -12.43 -13.55 -4.49
N GLY A 736 -13.77 -13.42 -4.35
CA GLY A 736 -14.44 -13.17 -3.07
C GLY A 736 -14.48 -11.70 -2.62
N LEU A 737 -14.00 -10.77 -3.46
CA LEU A 737 -14.03 -9.34 -3.17
C LEU A 737 -15.47 -8.83 -3.03
N ARG A 738 -15.89 -8.49 -1.80
CA ARG A 738 -17.22 -7.92 -1.54
C ARG A 738 -17.18 -6.40 -1.70
N ARG A 739 -17.85 -5.89 -2.73
CA ARG A 739 -18.03 -4.45 -2.98
C ARG A 739 -19.48 -4.09 -2.71
N ALA A 740 -19.72 -3.09 -1.88
CA ALA A 740 -21.05 -2.50 -1.80
C ALA A 740 -21.27 -1.52 -2.98
N PRO A 741 -22.53 -1.29 -3.39
CA PRO A 741 -22.88 -0.12 -4.19
C PRO A 741 -22.32 1.15 -3.55
N THR A 742 -21.98 2.14 -4.38
CA THR A 742 -21.58 3.45 -3.86
C THR A 742 -22.83 4.15 -3.31
N LEU A 743 -22.80 4.58 -2.04
CA LEU A 743 -23.93 5.15 -1.31
C LEU A 743 -23.92 6.69 -1.32
#